data_AF-A0AAJ8JTR1-F1
#
_entry.id   AF-A0AAJ8JTR1-F1
#
_cell.length_a   1.000
_cell.length_b   1.000
_cell.length_c   1.000
_cell.angle_alpha   90.00
_cell.angle_beta   90.00
_cell.angle_gamma   90.00
#
_symmetry.space_group_name_H-M   'P 1'
#
loop_
_entity.id
_entity.type
_entity.pdbx_description
1 polymer ?
#
loop_
_entity_poly.entity_id
_entity_poly.type
_entity_poly.pdbx_seq_one_letter_code
_entity_poly.pdbx_strand_id
1 'polypeptide(L)'
;MSIRVSLGTNPSQRKSSTVTSGSNDPSNLLSLPNEILEHIFRGLTLNDRLKLMRTCKALSEIYINSAPLQYLATLQTSAYVDCPWSQKETSIDCPLPATPEPVSPSSLKSEPERPIAFRSPHTGRYRSTISSVTLAPWPKEPPEKFPFEHATSAAEKCDRLRDRERRWETMDAKEKRVFKVQGREGVYELQEGIFLLCDDSGDEEDQRPQAIRLIPLPSSDDPDLESPPIPTKGHRLSFPIADLTMDPTQDLIVISDCSPPLIDRFRVRSTTQHHLLTMSTFVPHPLASLPILEFPPPVTPMLPRSRQLLQIMGDTLAILVAKYNPVWGLLDAFNIDPLALEHRTQEEEIVVWNWKLGRVLSRLPFTFKSWFSSFALLSPTTFIVTSTSLTCPSASPQPSDKRPTIQIYSILTNPSHTIIPVQPLDNEVMDDTTPRPVLLAVLEMPELREQMEVIEFEIRPDPPFPPKTSSGSHELTLVKNKPFTQDPNKGIVIFNLGLQETFTTGPHVMNTVRHYPFELFVPRETLVQLGQDGENRLRSTWQGDTSGLGVRGVQRNYKWTEWGEKGARMIDKVMSKRSWVCSCSGYRYISVMPHQKSPFCEYLDHEEFNLNRTTIDTYPYSPEKSHIMLMDFSPFAIEKELSRGDPYPESDDIDVLGRQTSLTGTFVPPFTEGKGWKSRVVTEPTCISPGIWTEDVKSSLPYREVWREYGGLSNGVMIDDQRVIVINTNTRRNGDWSTIMQEMTVFCM
;
A
#
# COMPACT_ATOMS: atom_id res chain seq x y z
N MET A 1 48.67 -16.83 -11.46
CA MET A 1 50.01 -17.44 -11.63
C MET A 1 50.04 -18.74 -10.84
N SER A 2 50.76 -19.73 -11.37
CA SER A 2 50.57 -21.18 -11.26
C SER A 2 50.82 -21.89 -9.91
N ILE A 3 49.96 -22.91 -9.66
CA ILE A 3 50.24 -24.31 -9.23
C ILE A 3 50.66 -24.58 -7.76
N ARG A 4 49.88 -25.38 -7.00
CA ARG A 4 50.04 -26.87 -6.87
C ARG A 4 48.96 -27.52 -5.98
N VAL A 5 48.45 -28.65 -6.45
CA VAL A 5 47.59 -29.61 -5.75
C VAL A 5 48.46 -30.66 -5.05
N SER A 6 48.09 -31.12 -3.85
CA SER A 6 48.45 -32.45 -3.34
C SER A 6 47.34 -33.02 -2.43
N LEU A 7 46.96 -34.26 -2.72
CA LEU A 7 45.95 -35.07 -2.03
C LEU A 7 46.39 -35.58 -0.64
N GLY A 8 45.42 -35.65 0.27
CA GLY A 8 45.09 -36.81 1.11
C GLY A 8 46.03 -37.22 2.26
N THR A 9 45.53 -37.18 3.50
CA THR A 9 45.71 -38.24 4.53
C THR A 9 44.80 -37.98 5.74
N ASN A 10 44.19 -39.05 6.26
CA ASN A 10 43.26 -39.07 7.41
C ASN A 10 43.84 -38.48 8.71
N PRO A 11 43.00 -37.92 9.62
CA PRO A 11 43.45 -37.41 10.90
C PRO A 11 43.69 -38.57 11.87
N SER A 12 44.95 -38.83 12.20
CA SER A 12 45.34 -39.65 13.34
C SER A 12 45.58 -38.72 14.54
N GLN A 13 44.91 -39.07 15.64
CA GLN A 13 44.98 -38.43 16.95
C GLN A 13 46.44 -38.13 17.35
N ARG A 14 46.75 -36.85 17.60
CA ARG A 14 47.89 -36.47 18.44
C ARG A 14 47.41 -35.60 19.58
N LYS A 15 47.33 -36.24 20.75
CA LYS A 15 47.34 -35.58 22.05
C LYS A 15 48.63 -34.73 22.14
N SER A 16 48.47 -33.42 22.30
CA SER A 16 49.52 -32.56 22.83
C SER A 16 48.93 -31.80 24.01
N SER A 17 49.12 -32.38 25.18
CA SER A 17 48.99 -31.72 26.47
C SER A 17 50.20 -30.81 26.66
N THR A 18 50.00 -29.50 26.51
CA THR A 18 50.84 -28.51 27.20
C THR A 18 49.91 -27.51 27.84
N VAL A 19 49.56 -27.80 29.10
CA VAL A 19 48.84 -26.88 29.99
C VAL A 19 49.83 -25.79 30.37
N THR A 20 49.77 -24.66 29.68
CA THR A 20 50.24 -23.40 30.24
C THR A 20 49.13 -22.86 31.13
N SER A 21 49.40 -22.84 32.43
CA SER A 21 48.61 -22.20 33.47
C SER A 21 48.50 -20.69 33.20
N GLY A 22 47.51 -20.31 32.40
CA GLY A 22 46.99 -18.94 32.33
C GLY A 22 45.84 -18.81 33.32
N SER A 23 45.85 -17.75 34.11
CA SER A 23 44.77 -17.36 35.01
C SER A 23 43.40 -17.50 34.33
N ASN A 24 42.58 -18.43 34.83
CA ASN A 24 41.13 -18.41 34.58
C ASN A 24 40.58 -17.16 35.25
N ASP A 25 40.62 -16.05 34.53
CA ASP A 25 39.88 -14.86 34.89
C ASP A 25 38.44 -15.07 34.35
N PRO A 26 37.44 -15.33 35.19
CA PRO A 26 36.06 -15.59 34.75
C PRO A 26 35.38 -14.35 34.15
N SER A 27 36.13 -13.27 33.90
CA SER A 27 35.66 -11.96 33.44
C SER A 27 35.89 -11.69 31.95
N ASN A 28 36.39 -12.66 31.17
CA ASN A 28 36.60 -12.46 29.73
C ASN A 28 35.35 -12.85 28.92
N LEU A 29 34.78 -11.90 28.17
CA LEU A 29 33.62 -12.11 27.28
C LEU A 29 33.80 -13.33 26.36
N LEU A 30 35.01 -13.54 25.81
CA LEU A 30 35.29 -14.65 24.89
C LEU A 30 35.37 -16.03 25.57
N SER A 31 35.32 -16.08 26.91
CA SER A 31 35.23 -17.34 27.65
C SER A 31 33.80 -17.90 27.72
N LEU A 32 32.80 -17.10 27.32
CA LEU A 32 31.41 -17.53 27.28
C LEU A 32 31.17 -18.53 26.14
N PRO A 33 30.23 -19.48 26.31
CA PRO A 33 29.78 -20.35 25.22
C PRO A 33 29.25 -19.56 24.02
N ASN A 34 29.42 -20.10 22.82
CA ASN A 34 28.98 -19.46 21.56
C ASN A 34 27.48 -19.13 21.56
N GLU A 35 26.66 -19.96 22.21
CA GLU A 35 25.22 -19.77 22.34
C GLU A 35 24.88 -18.51 23.16
N ILE A 36 25.68 -18.23 24.20
CA ILE A 36 25.53 -17.03 25.03
C ILE A 36 25.99 -15.80 24.25
N LEU A 37 27.11 -15.90 23.52
CA LEU A 37 27.58 -14.83 22.65
C LEU A 37 26.56 -14.50 21.55
N GLU A 38 25.95 -15.52 20.95
CA GLU A 38 24.85 -15.33 19.99
C GLU A 38 23.66 -14.60 20.64
N HIS A 39 23.28 -14.98 21.87
CA HIS A 39 22.20 -14.32 22.59
C HIS A 39 22.51 -12.85 22.90
N ILE A 40 23.77 -12.54 23.25
CA ILE A 40 24.25 -11.15 23.41
C ILE A 40 24.07 -10.39 22.10
N PHE A 41 24.50 -10.95 20.96
CA PHE A 41 24.29 -10.33 19.65
C PHE A 41 22.80 -10.07 19.38
N ARG A 42 21.91 -11.03 19.68
CA ARG A 42 20.46 -10.86 19.45
C ARG A 42 19.88 -9.68 20.23
N GLY A 43 20.37 -9.41 21.43
CA GLY A 43 19.95 -8.28 22.27
C GLY A 43 20.41 -6.89 21.79
N LEU A 44 21.33 -6.83 20.83
CA LEU A 44 21.87 -5.57 20.32
C LEU A 44 21.10 -5.04 19.10
N THR A 45 21.19 -3.72 18.86
CA THR A 45 20.72 -3.11 17.60
C THR A 45 21.57 -3.57 16.41
N LEU A 46 21.08 -3.42 15.17
CA LEU A 46 21.88 -3.76 13.98
C LEU A 46 23.25 -3.07 14.00
N ASN A 47 23.28 -1.77 14.29
CA ASN A 47 24.52 -1.00 14.35
C ASN A 47 25.48 -1.53 15.43
N ASP A 48 24.97 -1.84 16.63
CA ASP A 48 25.81 -2.32 17.72
C ASP A 48 26.29 -3.76 17.49
N ARG A 49 25.52 -4.61 16.80
CA ARG A 49 26.00 -5.90 16.30
C ARG A 49 27.16 -5.74 15.33
N LEU A 50 27.04 -4.81 14.37
CA LEU A 50 28.10 -4.53 13.41
C LEU A 50 29.37 -4.02 14.10
N LYS A 51 29.25 -3.13 15.10
CA LYS A 51 30.38 -2.68 15.91
C LYS A 51 31.02 -3.84 16.69
N LEU A 52 30.22 -4.66 17.37
CA LEU A 52 30.71 -5.79 18.17
C LEU A 52 31.44 -6.81 17.29
N MET A 53 30.90 -7.14 16.11
CA MET A 53 31.52 -8.03 15.13
C MET A 53 32.91 -7.54 14.71
N ARG A 54 33.10 -6.23 14.57
CA ARG A 54 34.37 -5.62 14.12
C ARG A 54 35.46 -5.59 15.19
N THR A 55 35.15 -5.96 16.44
CA THR A 55 36.13 -5.89 17.54
C THR A 55 37.22 -6.96 17.46
N CYS A 56 36.88 -8.21 17.10
CA CYS A 56 37.85 -9.30 16.96
C CYS A 56 37.36 -10.42 16.04
N LYS A 57 38.30 -11.28 15.59
CA LYS A 57 38.00 -12.39 14.67
C LYS A 57 37.00 -13.39 15.24
N ALA A 58 37.10 -13.73 16.52
CA ALA A 58 36.20 -14.71 17.15
C ALA A 58 34.72 -14.24 17.14
N LEU A 59 34.48 -12.97 17.48
CA LEU A 59 33.14 -12.37 17.45
C LEU A 59 32.61 -12.22 16.01
N SER A 60 33.51 -11.94 15.06
CA SER A 60 33.19 -11.94 13.63
C SER A 60 32.74 -13.33 13.14
N GLU A 61 33.49 -14.37 13.48
CA GLU A 61 33.16 -15.76 13.12
C GLU A 61 31.82 -16.21 13.70
N ILE A 62 31.52 -15.85 14.95
CA ILE A 62 30.22 -16.16 15.58
C ILE A 62 29.08 -15.49 14.80
N TYR A 63 29.22 -14.19 14.49
CA TYR A 63 28.18 -13.46 13.75
C TYR A 63 27.96 -14.02 12.35
N ILE A 64 29.04 -14.30 11.61
CA ILE A 64 28.98 -14.77 10.21
C ILE A 64 28.37 -16.18 10.15
N ASN A 65 28.76 -17.08 11.06
CA ASN A 65 28.32 -18.47 11.03
C ASN A 65 26.97 -18.73 11.70
N SER A 66 26.42 -17.76 12.44
CA SER A 66 25.12 -17.88 13.10
C SER A 66 23.97 -17.60 12.12
N ALA A 67 23.27 -18.64 11.69
CA ALA A 67 22.09 -18.50 10.83
C ALA A 67 21.00 -17.57 11.42
N PRO A 68 20.67 -17.62 12.72
CA PRO A 68 19.74 -16.67 13.33
C PRO A 68 20.19 -15.20 13.25
N LEU A 69 21.47 -14.91 13.46
CA LEU A 69 21.99 -13.54 13.35
C LEU A 69 21.97 -13.05 11.91
N GLN A 70 22.35 -13.91 10.97
CA GLN A 70 22.28 -13.61 9.54
C GLN A 70 20.84 -13.36 9.07
N TYR A 71 19.89 -14.17 9.54
CA TYR A 71 18.49 -14.00 9.23
C TYR A 71 17.96 -12.67 9.77
N LEU A 72 18.26 -12.36 11.03
CA LEU A 72 17.82 -11.13 11.67
C LEU A 72 18.40 -9.87 11.02
N ALA A 73 19.67 -9.92 10.60
CA ALA A 73 20.26 -8.84 9.81
C ALA A 73 19.51 -8.68 8.47
N THR A 74 19.26 -9.78 7.77
CA THR A 74 18.56 -9.78 6.48
C THR A 74 17.15 -9.19 6.60
N LEU A 75 16.38 -9.58 7.62
CA LEU A 75 15.06 -9.00 7.93
C LEU A 75 15.14 -7.48 8.10
N GLN A 76 16.08 -7.01 8.93
CA GLN A 76 16.23 -5.59 9.23
C GLN A 76 16.62 -4.76 8.00
N THR A 77 17.52 -5.29 7.15
CA THR A 77 18.01 -4.59 5.95
C THR A 77 17.05 -4.64 4.76
N SER A 78 16.11 -5.58 4.75
CA SER A 78 15.09 -5.71 3.70
C SER A 78 13.71 -5.17 4.12
N ALA A 79 13.59 -4.62 5.34
CA ALA A 79 12.32 -4.16 5.92
C ALA A 79 11.24 -5.25 5.99
N TYR A 80 11.65 -6.44 6.43
CA TYR A 80 10.74 -7.53 6.78
C TYR A 80 10.80 -7.82 8.29
N VAL A 81 9.74 -8.44 8.79
CA VAL A 81 9.59 -8.95 10.15
C VAL A 81 9.30 -10.44 10.10
N ASP A 82 9.82 -11.18 11.09
CA ASP A 82 9.61 -12.63 11.18
C ASP A 82 8.13 -12.94 11.46
N CYS A 83 7.63 -13.99 10.80
CA CYS A 83 6.34 -14.59 11.11
C CYS A 83 6.61 -15.98 11.72
N PRO A 84 6.53 -16.12 13.06
CA PRO A 84 6.78 -17.39 13.71
C PRO A 84 5.80 -18.45 13.22
N TRP A 85 6.31 -19.65 12.96
CA TRP A 85 5.45 -20.77 12.62
C TRP A 85 4.60 -21.15 13.84
N SER A 86 3.28 -21.19 13.66
CA SER A 86 2.35 -21.65 14.68
C SER A 86 1.90 -23.07 14.33
N GLN A 87 2.30 -24.06 15.14
CA GLN A 87 1.73 -25.40 15.04
C GLN A 87 0.23 -25.30 15.36
N LYS A 88 -0.63 -25.64 14.40
CA LYS A 88 -2.02 -25.91 14.78
C LYS A 88 -2.05 -27.27 15.46
N GLU A 89 -2.50 -27.31 16.71
CA GLU A 89 -3.13 -28.51 17.24
C GLU A 89 -4.32 -28.82 16.32
N THR A 90 -4.24 -29.92 15.58
CA THR A 90 -5.35 -30.42 14.75
C THR A 90 -6.48 -30.87 15.66
N SER A 91 -7.34 -29.94 16.05
CA SER A 91 -8.69 -30.24 16.53
C SER A 91 -9.59 -29.07 16.22
N ILE A 92 -10.37 -29.18 15.14
CA ILE A 92 -11.78 -28.78 15.06
C ILE A 92 -12.33 -29.58 13.88
N ASP A 93 -13.11 -30.61 14.20
CA ASP A 93 -14.17 -31.08 13.33
C ASP A 93 -15.03 -29.87 12.98
N CYS A 94 -14.96 -29.40 11.74
CA CYS A 94 -16.02 -28.54 11.23
C CYS A 94 -17.31 -29.36 11.26
N PRO A 95 -18.36 -28.94 11.99
CA PRO A 95 -19.67 -29.55 11.80
C PRO A 95 -20.05 -29.31 10.34
N LEU A 96 -20.34 -30.40 9.62
CA LEU A 96 -21.06 -30.31 8.36
C LEU A 96 -22.30 -29.43 8.61
N PRO A 97 -22.56 -28.39 7.81
CA PRO A 97 -23.73 -27.56 8.00
C PRO A 97 -24.98 -28.44 7.92
N ALA A 98 -25.84 -28.33 8.93
CA ALA A 98 -27.13 -29.00 8.93
C ALA A 98 -27.89 -28.58 7.65
N THR A 99 -28.36 -29.58 6.91
CA THR A 99 -29.20 -29.41 5.73
C THR A 99 -30.40 -28.52 6.10
N PRO A 100 -30.57 -27.33 5.50
CA PRO A 100 -31.75 -26.52 5.78
C PRO A 100 -32.99 -27.24 5.24
N GLU A 101 -34.03 -27.33 6.07
CA GLU A 101 -35.33 -27.84 5.67
C GLU A 101 -35.89 -27.04 4.47
N PRO A 102 -36.56 -27.69 3.51
CA PRO A 102 -37.00 -27.05 2.28
C PRO A 102 -38.19 -26.12 2.57
N VAL A 103 -37.92 -24.82 2.60
CA VAL A 103 -38.97 -23.79 2.49
C VAL A 103 -39.29 -23.57 1.01
N SER A 104 -40.59 -23.63 0.70
CA SER A 104 -41.19 -23.59 -0.62
C SER A 104 -40.78 -22.37 -1.46
N PRO A 105 -40.63 -22.52 -2.80
CA PRO A 105 -40.06 -21.48 -3.65
C PRO A 105 -41.11 -20.48 -4.12
N SER A 106 -40.81 -19.18 -4.00
CA SER A 106 -41.35 -18.19 -4.93
C SER A 106 -40.30 -17.11 -5.23
N SER A 107 -40.08 -16.91 -6.53
CA SER A 107 -39.36 -15.84 -7.24
C SER A 107 -37.83 -15.71 -7.10
N LEU A 108 -37.16 -16.17 -8.18
CA LEU A 108 -35.84 -15.79 -8.73
C LEU A 108 -34.59 -16.13 -7.90
N LYS A 109 -34.21 -17.42 -7.93
CA LYS A 109 -32.87 -17.89 -7.56
C LYS A 109 -31.96 -17.87 -8.81
N SER A 110 -30.93 -17.02 -8.81
CA SER A 110 -29.75 -17.23 -9.67
C SER A 110 -28.81 -18.19 -8.94
N GLU A 111 -28.40 -19.27 -9.61
CA GLU A 111 -27.47 -20.24 -9.02
C GLU A 111 -26.09 -19.59 -8.77
N PRO A 112 -25.39 -19.91 -7.66
CA PRO A 112 -24.00 -19.54 -7.50
C PRO A 112 -23.18 -20.12 -8.67
N GLU A 113 -22.27 -19.34 -9.27
CA GLU A 113 -21.35 -19.85 -10.28
C GLU A 113 -20.62 -21.07 -9.70
N ARG A 114 -20.92 -22.27 -10.22
CA ARG A 114 -20.36 -23.51 -9.68
C ARG A 114 -18.86 -23.53 -9.98
N PRO A 115 -17.98 -23.66 -8.97
CA PRO A 115 -16.56 -23.67 -9.19
C PRO A 115 -16.16 -24.88 -10.04
N ILE A 116 -15.34 -24.65 -11.06
CA ILE A 116 -14.74 -25.70 -11.90
C ILE A 116 -13.42 -26.09 -11.24
N ALA A 117 -13.27 -27.36 -10.87
CA ALA A 117 -12.04 -27.86 -10.25
C ALA A 117 -11.25 -28.74 -11.22
N PHE A 118 -9.96 -28.46 -11.36
CA PHE A 118 -9.01 -29.24 -12.14
C PHE A 118 -8.01 -29.91 -11.20
N ARG A 119 -7.48 -31.08 -11.59
CA ARG A 119 -6.40 -31.74 -10.85
C ARG A 119 -5.05 -31.42 -11.48
N SER A 120 -4.05 -31.14 -10.65
CA SER A 120 -2.66 -31.05 -11.08
C SER A 120 -2.24 -32.40 -11.68
N PRO A 121 -1.63 -32.41 -12.89
CA PRO A 121 -1.08 -33.65 -13.46
C PRO A 121 0.12 -34.17 -12.68
N HIS A 122 0.75 -33.33 -11.86
CA HIS A 122 1.97 -33.64 -11.11
C HIS A 122 1.66 -34.17 -9.71
N THR A 123 0.71 -33.54 -9.01
CA THR A 123 0.45 -33.83 -7.58
C THR A 123 -0.94 -34.35 -7.29
N GLY A 124 -1.85 -34.28 -8.26
CA GLY A 124 -3.26 -34.65 -8.08
C GLY A 124 -4.06 -33.66 -7.21
N ARG A 125 -3.43 -32.60 -6.68
CA ARG A 125 -4.08 -31.52 -5.91
C ARG A 125 -5.08 -30.77 -6.80
N TYR A 126 -6.15 -30.28 -6.18
CA TYR A 126 -7.20 -29.58 -6.89
C TYR A 126 -6.93 -28.08 -6.98
N ARG A 127 -7.22 -27.50 -8.13
CA ARG A 127 -7.25 -26.05 -8.36
C ARG A 127 -8.61 -25.66 -8.90
N SER A 128 -9.37 -24.87 -8.14
CA SER A 128 -10.69 -24.40 -8.56
C SER A 128 -10.63 -23.04 -9.27
N THR A 129 -11.59 -22.79 -10.15
CA THR A 129 -11.82 -21.51 -10.83
C THR A 129 -13.30 -21.28 -11.07
N ILE A 130 -13.65 -20.11 -11.59
CA ILE A 130 -15.00 -19.73 -12.05
C ILE A 130 -14.97 -19.39 -13.54
N SER A 131 -16.13 -19.34 -14.19
CA SER A 131 -16.29 -19.09 -15.64
C SER A 131 -15.61 -17.80 -16.11
N SER A 132 -15.65 -16.77 -15.26
CA SER A 132 -15.08 -15.45 -15.57
C SER A 132 -13.56 -15.37 -15.38
N VAL A 133 -12.90 -16.45 -14.93
CA VAL A 133 -11.45 -16.49 -14.66
C VAL A 133 -10.79 -17.68 -15.35
N THR A 134 -9.85 -17.40 -16.25
CA THR A 134 -9.00 -18.41 -16.89
C THR A 134 -7.64 -18.44 -16.22
N LEU A 135 -7.32 -19.53 -15.51
CA LEU A 135 -6.04 -19.72 -14.84
C LEU A 135 -4.92 -20.08 -15.81
N ALA A 136 -3.67 -19.86 -15.40
CA ALA A 136 -2.49 -20.29 -16.14
C ALA A 136 -2.48 -21.83 -16.31
N PRO A 137 -1.99 -22.34 -17.45
CA PRO A 137 -1.77 -23.79 -17.60
C PRO A 137 -0.73 -24.27 -16.58
N TRP A 138 -0.81 -25.56 -16.22
CA TRP A 138 0.23 -26.21 -15.42
C TRP A 138 1.58 -26.20 -16.16
N PRO A 139 2.71 -26.12 -15.44
CA PRO A 139 4.03 -26.25 -16.02
C PRO A 139 4.18 -27.64 -16.61
N LYS A 140 5.09 -27.75 -17.59
CA LYS A 140 5.44 -29.04 -18.19
C LYS A 140 6.16 -29.96 -17.19
N GLU A 141 6.95 -29.37 -16.31
CA GLU A 141 7.71 -30.05 -15.26
C GLU A 141 7.04 -29.86 -13.90
N PRO A 142 7.13 -30.84 -12.98
CA PRO A 142 6.57 -30.71 -11.65
C PRO A 142 7.29 -29.62 -10.84
N PRO A 143 6.59 -28.92 -9.94
CA PRO A 143 7.21 -27.93 -9.07
C PRO A 143 8.29 -28.59 -8.18
N GLU A 144 9.47 -27.97 -8.09
CA GLU A 144 10.63 -28.55 -7.38
C GLU A 144 10.44 -28.66 -5.86
N LYS A 145 9.58 -27.83 -5.24
CA LYS A 145 9.41 -27.75 -3.78
C LYS A 145 7.98 -27.39 -3.40
N PHE A 146 7.46 -28.05 -2.36
CA PHE A 146 6.17 -27.72 -1.77
C PHE A 146 6.33 -26.73 -0.60
N PRO A 147 5.54 -25.65 -0.57
CA PRO A 147 5.63 -24.67 0.50
C PRO A 147 5.04 -25.20 1.84
N PHE A 148 5.88 -25.15 2.89
CA PHE A 148 5.49 -25.01 4.32
C PHE A 148 4.79 -26.17 5.05
N GLU A 149 5.13 -27.43 4.75
CA GLU A 149 4.62 -28.56 5.55
C GLU A 149 5.28 -28.69 6.94
N HIS A 150 6.42 -28.00 7.17
CA HIS A 150 7.22 -28.11 8.39
C HIS A 150 7.78 -26.76 8.87
N ALA A 151 8.18 -26.70 10.14
CA ALA A 151 8.86 -25.56 10.72
C ALA A 151 10.15 -25.23 9.95
N THR A 152 10.23 -24.01 9.42
CA THR A 152 11.34 -23.53 8.59
C THR A 152 12.50 -23.04 9.46
N SER A 153 13.72 -23.55 9.24
CA SER A 153 14.91 -23.10 9.99
C SER A 153 15.28 -21.65 9.67
N ALA A 154 16.01 -20.97 10.56
CA ALA A 154 16.47 -19.60 10.32
C ALA A 154 17.36 -19.49 9.06
N ALA A 155 18.17 -20.52 8.77
CA ALA A 155 18.98 -20.57 7.56
C ALA A 155 18.09 -20.61 6.30
N GLU A 156 17.10 -21.49 6.27
CA GLU A 156 16.19 -21.61 5.14
C GLU A 156 15.33 -20.34 4.96
N LYS A 157 14.84 -19.73 6.05
CA LYS A 157 14.15 -18.44 5.98
C LYS A 157 15.05 -17.34 5.41
N CYS A 158 16.32 -17.30 5.83
CA CYS A 158 17.30 -16.34 5.35
C CYS A 158 17.59 -16.53 3.86
N ASP A 159 17.78 -17.76 3.40
CA ASP A 159 18.05 -18.06 2.00
C ASP A 159 16.86 -17.66 1.12
N ARG A 160 15.63 -17.96 1.55
CA ARG A 160 14.40 -17.53 0.86
C ARG A 160 14.28 -16.01 0.75
N LEU A 161 14.54 -15.29 1.84
CA LEU A 161 14.46 -13.83 1.83
C LEU A 161 15.54 -13.21 0.93
N ARG A 162 16.79 -13.68 1.01
CA ARG A 162 17.88 -13.23 0.12
C ARG A 162 17.59 -13.54 -1.34
N ASP A 163 17.00 -14.69 -1.61
CA ASP A 163 16.60 -15.12 -2.93
C ASP A 163 15.53 -14.19 -3.52
N ARG A 164 14.51 -13.83 -2.73
CA ARG A 164 13.48 -12.84 -3.09
C ARG A 164 14.07 -11.45 -3.34
N GLU A 165 14.90 -10.94 -2.41
CA GLU A 165 15.54 -9.63 -2.55
C GLU A 165 16.43 -9.56 -3.80
N ARG A 166 17.14 -10.64 -4.15
CA ARG A 166 17.93 -10.72 -5.37
C ARG A 166 17.07 -10.59 -6.64
N ARG A 167 15.82 -11.09 -6.65
CA ARG A 167 14.91 -10.92 -7.79
C ARG A 167 14.43 -9.49 -7.92
N TRP A 168 14.15 -8.82 -6.81
CA TRP A 168 13.85 -7.39 -6.79
C TRP A 168 15.03 -6.54 -7.28
N GLU A 169 16.28 -6.97 -7.02
CA GLU A 169 17.46 -6.27 -7.51
C GLU A 169 17.48 -6.15 -9.05
N THR A 170 17.03 -7.17 -9.77
CA THR A 170 17.16 -7.26 -11.24
C THR A 170 15.83 -7.33 -11.99
N MET A 171 14.72 -7.31 -11.24
CA MET A 171 13.37 -7.57 -11.76
C MET A 171 13.28 -8.89 -12.53
N ASP A 172 14.03 -9.91 -12.11
CA ASP A 172 14.09 -11.23 -12.73
C ASP A 172 13.23 -12.22 -11.94
N ALA A 173 12.01 -12.43 -12.39
CA ALA A 173 11.04 -13.28 -11.72
C ALA A 173 11.43 -14.77 -11.77
N LYS A 174 11.09 -15.51 -10.71
CA LYS A 174 11.23 -16.97 -10.68
C LYS A 174 10.38 -17.60 -11.77
N GLU A 175 9.15 -17.11 -11.89
CA GLU A 175 8.18 -17.57 -12.86
C GLU A 175 7.33 -16.42 -13.39
N LYS A 176 6.85 -16.60 -14.62
CA LYS A 176 5.90 -15.70 -15.28
C LYS A 176 4.62 -16.47 -15.54
N ARG A 177 3.51 -16.06 -14.93
CA ARG A 177 2.19 -16.69 -15.09
C ARG A 177 1.19 -15.71 -15.68
N VAL A 178 0.35 -16.19 -16.58
CA VAL A 178 -0.66 -15.36 -17.25
C VAL A 178 -2.03 -15.93 -16.97
N PHE A 179 -2.93 -15.09 -16.47
CA PHE A 179 -4.34 -15.44 -16.28
C PHE A 179 -5.23 -14.37 -16.91
N LYS A 180 -6.49 -14.70 -17.14
CA LYS A 180 -7.46 -13.81 -17.79
C LYS A 180 -8.68 -13.65 -16.92
N VAL A 181 -9.15 -12.42 -16.79
CA VAL A 181 -10.34 -12.07 -16.02
C VAL A 181 -11.31 -11.33 -16.92
N GLN A 182 -12.57 -11.74 -16.94
CA GLN A 182 -13.61 -11.05 -17.70
C GLN A 182 -14.08 -9.79 -16.96
N GLY A 183 -14.56 -8.79 -17.69
CA GLY A 183 -15.12 -7.56 -17.11
C GLY A 183 -14.13 -6.39 -17.12
N ARG A 184 -14.66 -5.22 -16.75
CA ARG A 184 -13.93 -3.95 -16.71
C ARG A 184 -13.15 -3.78 -15.42
N GLU A 185 -12.28 -2.78 -15.39
CA GLU A 185 -11.81 -2.23 -14.13
C GLU A 185 -13.02 -1.72 -13.34
N GLY A 186 -13.16 -2.18 -12.10
CA GLY A 186 -14.24 -1.81 -11.20
C GLY A 186 -13.68 -1.60 -9.80
N VAL A 187 -14.51 -1.75 -8.76
CA VAL A 187 -14.00 -1.82 -7.39
C VAL A 187 -13.13 -3.08 -7.25
N TYR A 188 -11.89 -2.92 -6.80
CA TYR A 188 -10.94 -4.01 -6.57
C TYR A 188 -10.07 -3.74 -5.34
N GLU A 189 -9.41 -4.79 -4.86
CA GLU A 189 -8.46 -4.73 -3.75
C GLU A 189 -7.38 -5.82 -3.96
N LEU A 190 -6.13 -5.53 -3.58
CA LEU A 190 -5.01 -6.45 -3.71
C LEU A 190 -4.25 -6.54 -2.40
N GLN A 191 -4.34 -7.69 -1.73
CA GLN A 191 -3.65 -7.89 -0.45
C GLN A 191 -3.22 -9.33 -0.26
N GLU A 192 -2.00 -9.53 0.25
CA GLU A 192 -1.43 -10.85 0.59
C GLU A 192 -1.59 -11.90 -0.53
N GLY A 193 -1.43 -11.47 -1.79
CA GLY A 193 -1.57 -12.34 -2.96
C GLY A 193 -2.99 -12.77 -3.29
N ILE A 194 -4.01 -12.11 -2.75
CA ILE A 194 -5.41 -12.28 -3.14
C ILE A 194 -5.82 -11.03 -3.92
N PHE A 195 -6.23 -11.23 -5.16
CA PHE A 195 -6.82 -10.19 -5.98
C PHE A 195 -8.34 -10.31 -5.92
N LEU A 196 -8.98 -9.27 -5.40
CA LEU A 196 -10.42 -9.15 -5.32
C LEU A 196 -10.89 -8.23 -6.44
N LEU A 197 -11.85 -8.68 -7.24
CA LEU A 197 -12.46 -7.85 -8.29
C LEU A 197 -13.98 -7.97 -8.28
N CYS A 198 -14.68 -6.84 -8.23
CA CYS A 198 -16.12 -6.78 -8.42
C CYS A 198 -16.51 -7.03 -9.89
N ASP A 199 -17.67 -7.63 -10.11
CA ASP A 199 -18.23 -7.79 -11.46
C ASP A 199 -19.07 -6.56 -11.82
N ASP A 200 -18.56 -5.78 -12.77
CA ASP A 200 -19.27 -4.62 -13.32
C ASP A 200 -20.02 -5.06 -14.58
N SER A 201 -21.21 -5.63 -14.38
CA SER A 201 -22.02 -6.25 -15.43
C SER A 201 -23.13 -5.34 -15.97
N GLY A 202 -23.23 -4.08 -15.51
CA GLY A 202 -24.28 -3.15 -15.92
C GLY A 202 -23.84 -2.29 -17.12
N ASP A 203 -24.66 -2.24 -18.17
CA ASP A 203 -24.46 -1.29 -19.29
C ASP A 203 -24.85 0.15 -18.90
N GLU A 204 -25.54 0.33 -17.77
CA GLU A 204 -25.95 1.64 -17.24
C GLU A 204 -24.93 2.14 -16.22
N GLU A 205 -24.45 3.37 -16.41
CA GLU A 205 -23.41 4.06 -15.62
C GLU A 205 -23.74 4.20 -14.11
N ASP A 206 -25.01 3.99 -13.73
CA ASP A 206 -25.50 4.07 -12.34
C ASP A 206 -25.67 2.70 -11.65
N GLN A 207 -25.48 1.57 -12.35
CA GLN A 207 -25.62 0.24 -11.74
C GLN A 207 -24.34 -0.20 -11.02
N ARG A 208 -24.36 -0.14 -9.68
CA ARG A 208 -23.25 -0.61 -8.84
C ARG A 208 -23.10 -2.15 -8.88
N PRO A 209 -21.87 -2.67 -8.76
CA PRO A 209 -21.63 -4.12 -8.80
C PRO A 209 -22.26 -4.84 -7.61
N GLN A 210 -22.66 -6.11 -7.80
CA GLN A 210 -23.25 -6.95 -6.74
C GLN A 210 -22.51 -8.28 -6.54
N ALA A 211 -21.53 -8.58 -7.37
CA ALA A 211 -20.77 -9.82 -7.28
C ALA A 211 -19.29 -9.53 -7.07
N ILE A 212 -18.67 -10.36 -6.23
CA ILE A 212 -17.25 -10.32 -5.87
C ILE A 212 -16.59 -11.58 -6.39
N ARG A 213 -15.37 -11.44 -6.91
CA ARG A 213 -14.50 -12.54 -7.28
C ARG A 213 -13.23 -12.47 -6.46
N LEU A 214 -12.91 -13.56 -5.77
CA LEU A 214 -11.63 -13.73 -5.07
C LEU A 214 -10.73 -14.59 -5.93
N ILE A 215 -9.56 -14.07 -6.28
CA ILE A 215 -8.61 -14.70 -7.20
C ILE A 215 -7.24 -14.76 -6.50
N PRO A 216 -6.81 -15.93 -5.99
CA PRO A 216 -5.45 -16.08 -5.49
C PRO A 216 -4.44 -15.92 -6.64
N LEU A 217 -3.34 -15.21 -6.38
CA LEU A 217 -2.29 -14.93 -7.33
C LEU A 217 -1.06 -15.82 -7.10
N PRO A 218 -0.44 -16.34 -8.16
CA PRO A 218 0.75 -17.17 -8.04
C PRO A 218 1.92 -16.36 -7.45
N SER A 219 2.77 -17.02 -6.67
CA SER A 219 3.98 -16.42 -6.07
C SER A 219 5.22 -17.29 -6.33
N SER A 220 6.40 -16.84 -5.92
CA SER A 220 7.59 -17.69 -6.00
C SER A 220 7.53 -18.92 -5.08
N ASP A 221 6.75 -18.86 -4.00
CA ASP A 221 6.53 -19.95 -3.06
C ASP A 221 5.43 -20.93 -3.53
N ASP A 222 4.37 -20.44 -4.18
CA ASP A 222 3.30 -21.23 -4.80
C ASP A 222 2.95 -20.67 -6.19
N PRO A 223 3.76 -20.96 -7.23
CA PRO A 223 3.57 -20.39 -8.56
C PRO A 223 2.41 -21.03 -9.34
N ASP A 224 1.94 -22.17 -8.87
CA ASP A 224 0.96 -23.01 -9.55
C ASP A 224 -0.42 -23.01 -8.92
N LEU A 225 -0.53 -22.36 -7.75
CA LEU A 225 -1.72 -22.34 -6.92
C LEU A 225 -2.14 -23.76 -6.54
N GLU A 226 -1.17 -24.59 -6.14
CA GLU A 226 -1.42 -25.93 -5.62
C GLU A 226 -1.78 -25.93 -4.13
N SER A 227 -1.45 -24.86 -3.41
CA SER A 227 -1.83 -24.65 -2.01
C SER A 227 -2.20 -23.18 -1.77
N PRO A 228 -3.17 -22.63 -2.52
CA PRO A 228 -3.51 -21.22 -2.42
C PRO A 228 -4.12 -20.91 -1.05
N PRO A 229 -4.03 -19.64 -0.59
CA PRO A 229 -4.64 -19.22 0.68
C PRO A 229 -6.18 -19.42 0.69
N ILE A 230 -6.80 -19.29 -0.48
CA ILE A 230 -8.22 -19.51 -0.72
C ILE A 230 -8.44 -20.01 -2.16
N PRO A 231 -9.43 -20.89 -2.44
CA PRO A 231 -9.81 -21.20 -3.81
C PRO A 231 -10.35 -19.97 -4.55
N THR A 232 -10.12 -19.91 -5.87
CA THR A 232 -10.81 -18.95 -6.74
C THR A 232 -12.31 -19.19 -6.66
N LYS A 233 -13.08 -18.15 -6.34
CA LYS A 233 -14.55 -18.24 -6.21
C LYS A 233 -15.24 -16.90 -6.46
N GLY A 234 -16.49 -16.98 -6.89
CA GLY A 234 -17.41 -15.85 -7.02
C GLY A 234 -18.47 -15.88 -5.91
N HIS A 235 -18.94 -14.72 -5.50
CA HIS A 235 -20.06 -14.59 -4.57
C HIS A 235 -20.93 -13.39 -4.95
N ARG A 236 -22.25 -13.60 -5.06
CA ARG A 236 -23.22 -12.52 -5.34
C ARG A 236 -23.90 -12.14 -4.03
N LEU A 237 -23.84 -10.85 -3.71
CA LEU A 237 -24.48 -10.24 -2.55
C LEU A 237 -25.92 -9.86 -2.87
N SER A 238 -26.72 -9.65 -1.82
CA SER A 238 -28.10 -9.19 -1.92
C SER A 238 -28.23 -7.66 -2.03
N PHE A 239 -27.12 -6.93 -2.06
CA PHE A 239 -27.06 -5.47 -2.04
C PHE A 239 -25.95 -4.94 -2.97
N PRO A 240 -26.07 -3.69 -3.46
CA PRO A 240 -25.04 -3.06 -4.30
C PRO A 240 -23.79 -2.70 -3.50
N ILE A 241 -22.63 -2.97 -4.07
CA ILE A 241 -21.33 -2.67 -3.48
C ILE A 241 -20.95 -1.22 -3.81
N ALA A 242 -20.71 -0.42 -2.79
CA ALA A 242 -20.21 0.94 -2.91
C ALA A 242 -18.68 0.97 -3.00
N ASP A 243 -18.03 0.24 -2.09
CA ASP A 243 -16.59 0.11 -1.97
C ASP A 243 -16.31 -1.08 -1.02
N LEU A 244 -15.05 -1.50 -0.89
CA LEU A 244 -14.66 -2.59 -0.01
C LEU A 244 -13.19 -2.49 0.40
N THR A 245 -12.82 -3.26 1.41
CA THR A 245 -11.42 -3.58 1.73
C THR A 245 -11.37 -4.95 2.39
N MET A 246 -10.18 -5.52 2.57
CA MET A 246 -10.01 -6.82 3.21
C MET A 246 -8.84 -6.84 4.19
N ASP A 247 -8.73 -7.94 4.93
CA ASP A 247 -7.53 -8.34 5.68
C ASP A 247 -7.46 -9.89 5.66
N PRO A 248 -6.70 -10.49 4.71
CA PRO A 248 -6.54 -11.93 4.61
C PRO A 248 -5.88 -12.56 5.84
N THR A 249 -5.11 -11.78 6.61
CA THR A 249 -4.46 -12.27 7.83
C THR A 249 -5.49 -12.55 8.93
N GLN A 250 -6.67 -11.93 8.84
CA GLN A 250 -7.78 -12.12 9.77
C GLN A 250 -8.99 -12.83 9.13
N ASP A 251 -8.89 -13.29 7.87
CA ASP A 251 -10.03 -13.83 7.10
C ASP A 251 -11.22 -12.85 7.02
N LEU A 252 -10.94 -11.55 6.98
CA LEU A 252 -11.94 -10.47 7.05
C LEU A 252 -12.11 -9.78 5.70
N ILE A 253 -13.34 -9.54 5.30
CA ILE A 253 -13.72 -8.61 4.23
C ILE A 253 -14.77 -7.64 4.76
N VAL A 254 -14.59 -6.36 4.44
CA VAL A 254 -15.52 -5.29 4.78
C VAL A 254 -16.10 -4.74 3.49
N ILE A 255 -17.42 -4.79 3.38
CA ILE A 255 -18.14 -4.40 2.16
C ILE A 255 -19.11 -3.28 2.51
N SER A 256 -18.97 -2.14 1.83
CA SER A 256 -19.89 -1.03 1.98
C SER A 256 -21.11 -1.21 1.08
N ASP A 257 -22.28 -1.17 1.68
CA ASP A 257 -23.56 -1.00 0.99
C ASP A 257 -23.88 0.49 0.81
N CYS A 258 -24.54 0.83 -0.30
CA CYS A 258 -25.20 2.10 -0.50
C CYS A 258 -26.66 1.87 -0.84
N SER A 259 -27.47 1.67 0.20
CA SER A 259 -28.92 1.62 0.08
C SER A 259 -29.48 3.01 -0.26
N PRO A 260 -30.42 3.14 -1.22
CA PRO A 260 -31.12 4.39 -1.46
C PRO A 260 -31.88 4.81 -0.19
N PRO A 261 -31.96 6.12 0.13
CA PRO A 261 -32.62 6.58 1.35
C PRO A 261 -34.09 6.18 1.35
N LEU A 262 -34.45 5.24 2.24
CA LEU A 262 -35.85 4.99 2.57
C LEU A 262 -36.35 6.17 3.40
N ILE A 263 -37.21 7.00 2.81
CA ILE A 263 -37.86 8.11 3.51
C ILE A 263 -38.89 7.52 4.49
N ASP A 264 -38.45 7.21 5.71
CA ASP A 264 -39.35 7.03 6.83
C ASP A 264 -39.62 8.40 7.45
N ARG A 265 -40.90 8.77 7.65
CA ARG A 265 -41.32 10.14 8.01
C ARG A 265 -40.82 10.61 9.39
N PHE A 266 -40.16 9.72 10.15
CA PHE A 266 -39.77 9.97 11.54
C PHE A 266 -38.30 9.66 11.87
N ARG A 267 -37.48 9.12 10.95
CA ARG A 267 -36.03 8.91 11.13
C ARG A 267 -35.26 8.97 9.81
N VAL A 268 -34.20 9.79 9.75
CA VAL A 268 -33.19 9.70 8.68
C VAL A 268 -32.30 8.50 8.99
N ARG A 269 -32.44 7.41 8.23
CA ARG A 269 -31.55 6.24 8.38
C ARG A 269 -30.18 6.54 7.78
N SER A 270 -29.17 5.82 8.27
CA SER A 270 -27.88 5.76 7.60
C SER A 270 -28.06 5.35 6.14
N THR A 271 -27.43 6.10 5.23
CA THR A 271 -27.40 5.77 3.79
C THR A 271 -26.29 4.77 3.46
N THR A 272 -25.48 4.37 4.44
CA THR A 272 -24.25 3.60 4.21
C THR A 272 -24.01 2.65 5.37
N GLN A 273 -24.06 1.35 5.06
CA GLN A 273 -23.81 0.27 6.01
C GLN A 273 -22.53 -0.48 5.59
N HIS A 274 -21.76 -0.96 6.56
CA HIS A 274 -20.52 -1.68 6.33
C HIS A 274 -20.63 -3.09 6.91
N HIS A 275 -20.66 -4.08 6.03
CA HIS A 275 -20.82 -5.49 6.39
C HIS A 275 -19.46 -6.12 6.67
N LEU A 276 -19.30 -6.70 7.87
CA LEU A 276 -18.09 -7.42 8.30
C LEU A 276 -18.30 -8.92 8.07
N LEU A 277 -17.70 -9.47 7.01
CA LEU A 277 -17.87 -10.87 6.60
C LEU A 277 -16.54 -11.63 6.64
N THR A 278 -16.62 -12.95 6.70
CA THR A 278 -15.45 -13.81 6.45
C THR A 278 -15.13 -13.86 4.95
N MET A 279 -13.86 -13.81 4.56
CA MET A 279 -13.47 -14.00 3.16
C MET A 279 -13.71 -15.45 2.72
N SER A 280 -13.44 -16.42 3.60
CA SER A 280 -13.52 -17.85 3.33
C SER A 280 -14.94 -18.34 3.05
N THR A 281 -15.97 -17.77 3.69
CA THR A 281 -17.36 -18.24 3.55
C THR A 281 -18.39 -17.15 3.22
N PHE A 282 -18.04 -15.87 3.27
CA PHE A 282 -18.95 -14.73 3.09
C PHE A 282 -20.11 -14.67 4.10
N VAL A 283 -20.00 -15.36 5.24
CA VAL A 283 -20.92 -15.21 6.38
C VAL A 283 -20.43 -14.12 7.34
N PRO A 284 -21.28 -13.58 8.24
CA PRO A 284 -20.86 -12.66 9.30
C PRO A 284 -19.58 -13.11 10.01
N HIS A 285 -18.63 -12.20 10.15
CA HIS A 285 -17.33 -12.52 10.75
C HIS A 285 -17.50 -12.90 12.24
N PRO A 286 -17.00 -14.05 12.71
CA PRO A 286 -17.29 -14.53 14.07
C PRO A 286 -16.65 -13.70 15.18
N LEU A 287 -15.56 -12.97 14.88
CA LEU A 287 -14.94 -12.03 15.82
C LEU A 287 -15.63 -10.66 15.86
N ALA A 288 -16.58 -10.38 14.96
CA ALA A 288 -17.30 -9.12 14.95
C ALA A 288 -18.51 -9.20 15.89
N SER A 289 -18.50 -8.41 16.96
CA SER A 289 -19.63 -8.28 17.89
C SER A 289 -20.85 -7.67 17.21
N LEU A 290 -20.61 -6.79 16.23
CA LEU A 290 -21.62 -6.19 15.36
C LEU A 290 -21.28 -6.55 13.91
N PRO A 291 -22.05 -7.43 13.24
CA PRO A 291 -21.80 -7.80 11.85
C PRO A 291 -21.94 -6.66 10.84
N ILE A 292 -22.63 -5.60 11.22
CA ILE A 292 -22.91 -4.43 10.39
C ILE A 292 -22.59 -3.18 11.21
N LEU A 293 -21.78 -2.30 10.65
CA LEU A 293 -21.48 -0.98 11.20
C LEU A 293 -22.24 0.09 10.40
N GLU A 294 -22.98 0.95 11.08
CA GLU A 294 -23.75 2.02 10.43
C GLU A 294 -22.96 3.32 10.42
N PHE A 295 -22.80 3.92 9.24
CA PHE A 295 -22.19 5.24 9.10
C PHE A 295 -23.19 6.33 9.57
N PRO A 296 -22.75 7.48 10.11
CA PRO A 296 -23.66 8.58 10.43
C PRO A 296 -24.59 8.97 9.27
N PRO A 297 -25.88 9.28 9.54
CA PRO A 297 -26.77 9.86 8.54
C PRO A 297 -26.20 11.16 7.97
N PRO A 298 -26.38 11.46 6.66
CA PRO A 298 -25.93 12.73 6.10
C PRO A 298 -26.64 13.91 6.77
N VAL A 299 -25.95 15.05 6.88
CA VAL A 299 -26.59 16.30 7.27
C VAL A 299 -27.48 16.81 6.13
N THR A 300 -27.05 16.58 4.88
CA THR A 300 -27.79 16.94 3.66
C THR A 300 -28.38 15.67 3.01
N PRO A 301 -29.70 15.39 3.16
CA PRO A 301 -30.32 14.14 2.70
C PRO A 301 -30.35 13.93 1.18
N MET A 302 -30.03 14.95 0.39
CA MET A 302 -30.22 15.00 -1.07
C MET A 302 -28.94 14.84 -1.88
N LEU A 303 -27.78 14.52 -1.26
CA LEU A 303 -26.54 14.31 -2.01
C LEU A 303 -26.55 12.93 -2.69
N PRO A 304 -26.58 12.87 -4.04
CA PRO A 304 -26.89 11.63 -4.76
C PRO A 304 -25.70 10.68 -4.92
N ARG A 305 -24.46 11.17 -4.77
CA ARG A 305 -23.24 10.37 -4.96
C ARG A 305 -22.42 10.30 -3.69
N SER A 306 -21.74 9.17 -3.52
CA SER A 306 -20.80 8.92 -2.43
C SER A 306 -19.51 8.30 -2.97
N ARG A 307 -18.38 8.89 -2.59
CA ARG A 307 -17.04 8.30 -2.69
C ARG A 307 -16.68 7.76 -1.31
N GLN A 308 -16.09 6.57 -1.25
CA GLN A 308 -15.63 5.97 0.00
C GLN A 308 -14.17 5.60 -0.12
N LEU A 309 -13.50 5.51 1.03
CA LEU A 309 -12.17 4.94 1.17
C LEU A 309 -12.14 4.17 2.48
N LEU A 310 -11.74 2.91 2.45
CA LEU A 310 -11.73 2.01 3.60
C LEU A 310 -10.33 1.46 3.84
N GLN A 311 -9.90 1.39 5.10
CA GLN A 311 -8.65 0.72 5.48
C GLN A 311 -8.77 0.00 6.81
N ILE A 312 -8.09 -1.14 6.92
CA ILE A 312 -8.02 -1.96 8.12
C ILE A 312 -6.56 -2.09 8.55
N MET A 313 -6.31 -1.94 9.85
CA MET A 313 -5.01 -2.26 10.44
C MET A 313 -5.20 -2.87 11.83
N GLY A 314 -5.03 -4.19 11.93
CA GLY A 314 -5.32 -4.93 13.16
C GLY A 314 -6.82 -4.86 13.51
N ASP A 315 -7.15 -4.34 14.69
CA ASP A 315 -8.53 -4.21 15.15
C ASP A 315 -9.20 -2.90 14.70
N THR A 316 -8.43 -2.00 14.06
CA THR A 316 -8.89 -0.67 13.66
C THR A 316 -9.39 -0.69 12.21
N LEU A 317 -10.64 -0.26 12.00
CA LEU A 317 -11.25 -0.02 10.70
C LEU A 317 -11.54 1.48 10.59
N ALA A 318 -10.98 2.14 9.57
CA ALA A 318 -11.22 3.53 9.27
C ALA A 318 -11.94 3.65 7.93
N ILE A 319 -12.96 4.52 7.88
CA ILE A 319 -13.77 4.75 6.68
C ILE A 319 -13.95 6.24 6.51
N LEU A 320 -13.55 6.75 5.34
CA LEU A 320 -13.89 8.07 4.85
C LEU A 320 -15.10 7.93 3.94
N VAL A 321 -16.15 8.72 4.18
CA VAL A 321 -17.27 8.86 3.25
C VAL A 321 -17.35 10.32 2.84
N ALA A 322 -17.29 10.55 1.53
CA ALA A 322 -17.51 11.86 0.93
C ALA A 322 -18.76 11.82 0.05
N LYS A 323 -19.74 12.66 0.34
CA LYS A 323 -21.00 12.79 -0.39
C LYS A 323 -20.99 14.10 -1.16
N TYR A 324 -21.47 14.11 -2.39
CA TYR A 324 -21.41 15.31 -3.24
C TYR A 324 -22.51 15.34 -4.30
N ASN A 325 -22.79 16.54 -4.82
CA ASN A 325 -23.69 16.75 -5.95
C ASN A 325 -22.89 16.79 -7.27
N PRO A 326 -23.21 15.95 -8.28
CA PRO A 326 -22.48 15.90 -9.55
C PRO A 326 -22.54 17.22 -10.34
N VAL A 327 -23.54 18.08 -10.10
CA VAL A 327 -23.62 19.42 -10.72
C VAL A 327 -22.48 20.33 -10.25
N TRP A 328 -21.82 20.04 -9.12
CA TRP A 328 -20.67 20.79 -8.62
C TRP A 328 -19.55 20.92 -9.65
N GLY A 329 -19.13 19.83 -10.30
CA GLY A 329 -18.06 19.88 -11.29
C GLY A 329 -18.39 20.73 -12.53
N LEU A 330 -19.69 20.89 -12.83
CA LEU A 330 -20.16 21.79 -13.89
C LEU A 330 -20.20 23.25 -13.40
N LEU A 331 -20.70 23.51 -12.19
CA LEU A 331 -20.77 24.87 -11.64
C LEU A 331 -19.38 25.49 -11.43
N ASP A 332 -18.42 24.67 -10.99
CA ASP A 332 -17.01 25.04 -10.83
C ASP A 332 -16.37 25.39 -12.18
N ALA A 333 -16.61 24.57 -13.21
CA ALA A 333 -16.17 24.85 -14.59
C ALA A 333 -16.74 26.16 -15.17
N PHE A 334 -17.87 26.66 -14.66
CA PHE A 334 -18.50 27.91 -15.09
C PHE A 334 -18.28 29.09 -14.11
N ASN A 335 -17.43 28.96 -13.08
CA ASN A 335 -17.24 29.98 -12.03
C ASN A 335 -18.58 30.46 -11.39
N ILE A 336 -19.58 29.58 -11.30
CA ILE A 336 -20.83 29.93 -10.65
C ILE A 336 -20.63 29.71 -9.15
N ASP A 337 -20.60 30.81 -8.40
CA ASP A 337 -20.44 30.77 -6.95
C ASP A 337 -21.52 29.86 -6.32
N PRO A 338 -21.12 28.75 -5.65
CA PRO A 338 -22.05 27.87 -4.97
C PRO A 338 -22.87 28.55 -3.87
N LEU A 339 -22.45 29.74 -3.40
CA LEU A 339 -23.25 30.59 -2.49
C LEU A 339 -24.60 30.99 -3.09
N ALA A 340 -24.77 30.95 -4.42
CA ALA A 340 -26.04 31.20 -5.09
C ALA A 340 -27.10 30.09 -4.84
N LEU A 341 -26.72 28.93 -4.28
CA LEU A 341 -27.60 27.76 -4.14
C LEU A 341 -28.00 27.40 -2.70
N GLU A 342 -27.69 28.22 -1.68
CA GLU A 342 -28.09 28.08 -0.26
C GLU A 342 -27.82 26.71 0.44
N HIS A 343 -27.27 25.71 -0.25
CA HIS A 343 -27.13 24.33 0.24
C HIS A 343 -25.67 23.85 0.22
N ARG A 344 -25.31 22.99 1.18
CA ARG A 344 -24.02 22.27 1.15
C ARG A 344 -24.00 21.37 -0.08
N THR A 345 -22.95 21.49 -0.87
CA THR A 345 -22.74 20.74 -2.12
C THR A 345 -21.90 19.49 -1.93
N GLN A 346 -21.22 19.39 -0.77
CA GLN A 346 -20.36 18.28 -0.39
C GLN A 346 -20.33 18.13 1.14
N GLU A 347 -20.16 16.89 1.60
CA GLU A 347 -19.97 16.51 3.00
C GLU A 347 -18.93 15.40 3.08
N GLU A 348 -17.94 15.53 3.95
CA GLU A 348 -16.93 14.49 4.16
C GLU A 348 -16.73 14.21 5.64
N GLU A 349 -16.60 12.94 6.00
CA GLU A 349 -16.34 12.52 7.37
C GLU A 349 -15.52 11.22 7.40
N ILE A 350 -14.53 11.17 8.28
CA ILE A 350 -13.86 9.93 8.69
C ILE A 350 -14.49 9.42 9.98
N VAL A 351 -14.82 8.14 10.00
CA VAL A 351 -15.19 7.42 11.22
C VAL A 351 -14.26 6.22 11.38
N VAL A 352 -13.78 6.03 12.62
CA VAL A 352 -12.85 4.96 12.97
C VAL A 352 -13.51 4.07 14.02
N TRP A 353 -13.49 2.77 13.80
CA TRP A 353 -14.03 1.75 14.69
C TRP A 353 -12.96 0.77 15.16
N ASN A 354 -13.19 0.19 16.33
CA ASN A 354 -12.73 -1.16 16.62
C ASN A 354 -13.76 -2.13 16.03
N TRP A 355 -13.40 -2.81 14.94
CA TRP A 355 -14.37 -3.62 14.18
C TRP A 355 -14.80 -4.89 14.94
N LYS A 356 -13.94 -5.46 15.79
CA LYS A 356 -14.27 -6.63 16.61
C LYS A 356 -15.31 -6.29 17.67
N LEU A 357 -15.18 -5.12 18.29
CA LEU A 357 -16.06 -4.66 19.36
C LEU A 357 -17.27 -3.84 18.86
N GLY A 358 -17.24 -3.37 17.61
CA GLY A 358 -18.23 -2.44 17.06
C GLY A 358 -18.19 -1.04 17.71
N ARG A 359 -17.12 -0.71 18.46
CA ARG A 359 -16.99 0.57 19.18
C ARG A 359 -16.41 1.64 18.27
N VAL A 360 -17.00 2.83 18.28
CA VAL A 360 -16.43 3.99 17.60
C VAL A 360 -15.26 4.51 18.41
N LEU A 361 -14.10 4.58 17.78
CA LEU A 361 -12.85 5.08 18.36
C LEU A 361 -12.70 6.58 18.12
N SER A 362 -13.17 7.10 16.97
CA SER A 362 -13.01 8.51 16.62
C SER A 362 -13.92 8.92 15.45
N ARG A 363 -14.32 10.20 15.42
CA ARG A 363 -15.01 10.86 14.29
C ARG A 363 -14.33 12.18 13.90
N LEU A 364 -14.08 12.39 12.62
CA LEU A 364 -13.50 13.62 12.06
C LEU A 364 -14.32 14.11 10.85
N PRO A 365 -15.23 15.08 11.07
CA PRO A 365 -15.94 15.74 9.98
C PRO A 365 -15.07 16.85 9.37
N PHE A 366 -15.10 16.95 8.04
CA PHE A 366 -14.43 18.03 7.31
C PHE A 366 -15.43 19.17 7.09
N THR A 367 -15.20 20.29 7.77
CA THR A 367 -16.14 21.43 7.78
C THR A 367 -15.85 22.48 6.71
N PHE A 368 -14.72 22.37 6.01
CA PHE A 368 -14.31 23.33 4.98
C PHE A 368 -14.52 22.76 3.58
N LYS A 369 -14.86 23.64 2.63
CA LYS A 369 -15.06 23.33 1.22
C LYS A 369 -13.70 23.08 0.55
N SER A 370 -13.16 21.88 0.67
CA SER A 370 -11.97 21.45 -0.06
C SER A 370 -12.29 20.27 -0.99
N TRP A 371 -11.46 20.09 -2.01
CA TRP A 371 -11.46 18.87 -2.81
C TRP A 371 -11.28 17.63 -1.91
N PHE A 372 -11.76 16.48 -2.39
CA PHE A 372 -11.88 15.26 -1.60
C PHE A 372 -10.62 14.92 -0.79
N SER A 373 -10.78 14.87 0.53
CA SER A 373 -9.70 14.45 1.44
C SER A 373 -9.30 13.01 1.15
N SER A 374 -8.04 12.66 1.41
CA SER A 374 -7.56 11.28 1.33
C SER A 374 -6.86 10.92 2.63
N PHE A 375 -6.88 9.64 3.03
CA PHE A 375 -6.30 9.21 4.29
C PHE A 375 -5.51 7.89 4.18
N ALA A 376 -4.62 7.68 5.14
CA ALA A 376 -3.91 6.41 5.31
C ALA A 376 -3.69 6.05 6.78
N LEU A 377 -3.87 4.80 7.15
CA LEU A 377 -3.44 4.28 8.46
C LEU A 377 -1.90 4.18 8.50
N LEU A 378 -1.29 4.76 9.53
CA LEU A 378 0.13 4.61 9.84
C LEU A 378 0.37 3.49 10.86
N SER A 379 -0.52 3.41 11.85
CA SER A 379 -0.54 2.41 12.90
C SER A 379 -2.00 2.12 13.29
N PRO A 380 -2.27 1.14 14.16
CA PRO A 380 -3.62 0.94 14.69
C PRO A 380 -4.22 2.15 15.41
N THR A 381 -3.41 3.14 15.83
CA THR A 381 -3.87 4.32 16.59
C THR A 381 -3.57 5.66 15.91
N THR A 382 -2.90 5.67 14.75
CA THR A 382 -2.53 6.91 14.05
C THR A 382 -2.82 6.81 12.56
N PHE A 383 -3.30 7.91 11.98
CA PHE A 383 -3.59 8.01 10.55
C PHE A 383 -3.17 9.39 10.01
N ILE A 384 -2.96 9.47 8.70
CA ILE A 384 -2.69 10.72 8.00
C ILE A 384 -3.86 11.14 7.15
N VAL A 385 -4.00 12.45 6.95
CA VAL A 385 -4.97 13.08 6.06
C VAL A 385 -4.28 14.15 5.23
N THR A 386 -4.57 14.21 3.94
CA THR A 386 -4.18 15.33 3.09
C THR A 386 -5.25 16.42 3.12
N SER A 387 -4.83 17.67 3.17
CA SER A 387 -5.70 18.83 3.03
C SER A 387 -5.15 19.77 1.97
N THR A 388 -6.03 20.36 1.17
CA THR A 388 -5.66 21.30 0.08
C THR A 388 -5.38 22.71 0.58
N SER A 389 -5.59 22.98 1.88
CA SER A 389 -5.36 24.28 2.50
C SER A 389 -4.82 24.15 3.92
N LEU A 390 -4.26 25.23 4.46
CA LEU A 390 -3.86 25.32 5.87
C LEU A 390 -5.10 25.55 6.76
N THR A 391 -6.11 24.70 6.63
CA THR A 391 -7.24 24.66 7.55
C THR A 391 -6.90 23.70 8.69
N CYS A 392 -6.47 24.28 9.81
CA CYS A 392 -6.29 23.53 11.05
C CYS A 392 -7.60 23.62 11.87
N PRO A 393 -8.20 22.50 12.32
CA PRO A 393 -9.45 22.52 13.08
C PRO A 393 -9.40 23.39 14.36
N SER A 394 -8.20 23.69 14.87
CA SER A 394 -7.95 24.44 16.10
C SER A 394 -7.63 25.93 15.90
N ALA A 395 -7.41 26.39 14.66
CA ALA A 395 -7.02 27.77 14.35
C ALA A 395 -8.18 28.53 13.67
N SER A 396 -8.34 29.81 14.00
CA SER A 396 -9.24 30.70 13.26
C SER A 396 -8.82 30.73 11.79
N PRO A 397 -9.71 30.39 10.83
CA PRO A 397 -9.35 30.35 9.42
C PRO A 397 -8.86 31.73 8.97
N GLN A 398 -7.59 31.82 8.60
CA GLN A 398 -7.06 32.93 7.80
C GLN A 398 -7.47 32.61 6.35
N PRO A 399 -8.37 33.37 5.71
CA PRO A 399 -8.96 33.01 4.41
C PRO A 399 -7.99 32.90 3.22
N SER A 400 -6.69 33.14 3.40
CA SER A 400 -5.72 33.32 2.32
C SER A 400 -4.64 32.23 2.21
N ASP A 401 -4.50 31.33 3.19
CA ASP A 401 -3.38 30.36 3.17
C ASP A 401 -3.76 29.06 2.41
N LYS A 402 -3.50 29.09 1.10
CA LYS A 402 -3.73 27.98 0.15
C LYS A 402 -2.68 26.86 0.25
N ARG A 403 -1.83 26.83 1.28
CA ARG A 403 -0.75 25.85 1.40
C ARG A 403 -1.31 24.45 1.65
N PRO A 404 -1.02 23.45 0.78
CA PRO A 404 -1.42 22.07 1.03
C PRO A 404 -0.69 21.52 2.26
N THR A 405 -1.34 20.61 3.00
CA THR A 405 -0.74 19.99 4.19
C THR A 405 -0.97 18.49 4.27
N ILE A 406 -0.01 17.79 4.89
CA ILE A 406 -0.17 16.41 5.35
C ILE A 406 -0.31 16.46 6.87
N GLN A 407 -1.42 15.96 7.40
CA GLN A 407 -1.77 16.06 8.81
C GLN A 407 -1.79 14.67 9.45
N ILE A 408 -1.10 14.51 10.57
CA ILE A 408 -1.05 13.24 11.32
C ILE A 408 -1.94 13.34 12.55
N TYR A 409 -2.88 12.42 12.67
CA TYR A 409 -3.85 12.34 13.74
C TYR A 409 -3.65 11.08 14.57
N SER A 410 -3.99 11.15 15.86
CA SER A 410 -4.12 9.98 16.74
C SER A 410 -5.55 9.84 17.25
N ILE A 411 -6.02 8.60 17.32
CA ILE A 411 -7.30 8.22 17.93
C ILE A 411 -7.12 7.74 19.38
N LEU A 412 -5.91 7.88 19.93
CA LEU A 412 -5.60 7.42 21.27
C LEU A 412 -6.38 8.24 22.31
N THR A 413 -7.14 7.55 23.16
CA THR A 413 -7.96 8.16 24.21
C THR A 413 -7.30 8.03 25.58
N ASN A 414 -7.60 8.96 26.49
CA ASN A 414 -7.13 8.87 27.87
C ASN A 414 -7.84 7.67 28.55
N PRO A 415 -7.10 6.67 29.05
CA PRO A 415 -7.69 5.50 29.68
C PRO A 415 -8.51 5.82 30.94
N SER A 416 -8.26 6.97 31.59
CA SER A 416 -9.02 7.42 32.76
C SER A 416 -10.33 8.14 32.40
N HIS A 417 -10.47 8.57 31.14
CA HIS A 417 -11.61 9.33 30.64
C HIS A 417 -12.05 8.77 29.28
N THR A 418 -12.47 7.50 29.27
CA THR A 418 -12.96 6.85 28.05
C THR A 418 -14.43 7.17 27.84
N ILE A 419 -14.73 7.85 26.72
CA ILE A 419 -16.09 8.01 26.22
C ILE A 419 -16.42 6.76 25.39
N ILE A 420 -17.56 6.13 25.64
CA ILE A 420 -18.07 5.03 24.84
C ILE A 420 -19.28 5.56 24.06
N PRO A 421 -19.14 5.84 22.75
CA PRO A 421 -20.24 6.38 21.96
C PRO A 421 -21.41 5.39 21.91
N VAL A 422 -22.63 5.92 21.97
CA VAL A 422 -23.84 5.12 21.79
C VAL A 422 -24.12 5.02 20.29
N GLN A 423 -24.35 3.79 19.81
CA GLN A 423 -24.84 3.53 18.46
C GLN A 423 -26.38 3.54 18.44
N PRO A 424 -27.04 4.00 17.35
CA PRO A 424 -26.46 4.56 16.12
C PRO A 424 -25.91 5.98 16.31
N LEU A 425 -24.89 6.33 15.52
CA LEU A 425 -24.33 7.68 15.53
C LEU A 425 -25.33 8.72 14.98
N ASP A 426 -25.42 9.88 15.64
CA ASP A 426 -26.22 11.00 15.17
C ASP A 426 -25.50 11.80 14.06
N ASN A 427 -26.27 12.57 13.28
CA ASN A 427 -25.76 13.47 12.25
C ASN A 427 -25.14 14.76 12.83
N GLU A 428 -25.24 14.99 14.14
CA GLU A 428 -24.67 16.16 14.80
C GLU A 428 -23.14 16.16 14.70
N VAL A 429 -22.63 17.06 13.84
CA VAL A 429 -21.19 17.25 13.59
C VAL A 429 -20.42 17.58 14.87
N MET A 430 -21.05 18.24 15.83
CA MET A 430 -20.48 18.67 17.12
C MET A 430 -21.02 17.86 18.30
N ASP A 431 -21.29 16.57 18.09
CA ASP A 431 -21.61 15.66 19.17
C ASP A 431 -20.42 15.52 20.16
N ASP A 432 -20.68 15.83 21.43
CA ASP A 432 -19.74 15.71 22.57
C ASP A 432 -19.62 14.27 23.09
N THR A 433 -20.48 13.36 22.64
CA THR A 433 -20.51 11.95 23.05
C THR A 433 -19.64 11.04 22.18
N THR A 434 -18.99 11.60 21.15
CA THR A 434 -18.06 10.85 20.31
C THR A 434 -16.63 11.40 20.39
N PRO A 435 -15.60 10.56 20.65
CA PRO A 435 -14.20 10.99 20.63
C PRO A 435 -13.78 11.64 19.31
N ARG A 436 -12.94 12.67 19.42
CA ARG A 436 -12.27 13.33 18.29
C ARG A 436 -10.82 12.93 18.22
N PRO A 437 -10.23 12.81 17.03
CA PRO A 437 -8.83 12.53 16.92
C PRO A 437 -8.02 13.78 17.31
N VAL A 438 -6.83 13.56 17.85
CA VAL A 438 -5.90 14.63 18.22
C VAL A 438 -4.91 14.86 17.08
N LEU A 439 -4.81 16.10 16.60
CA LEU A 439 -3.81 16.50 15.62
C LEU A 439 -2.41 16.51 16.26
N LEU A 440 -1.52 15.65 15.77
CA LEU A 440 -0.18 15.44 16.31
C LEU A 440 0.89 16.21 15.56
N ALA A 441 0.81 16.22 14.23
CA ALA A 441 1.79 16.85 13.35
C ALA A 441 1.12 17.43 12.10
N VAL A 442 1.64 18.56 11.61
CA VAL A 442 1.28 19.17 10.32
C VAL A 442 2.55 19.34 9.51
N LEU A 443 2.60 18.73 8.34
CA LEU A 443 3.71 18.84 7.40
C LEU A 443 3.27 19.81 6.31
N GLU A 444 3.89 20.98 6.30
CA GLU A 444 3.57 22.07 5.38
C GLU A 444 4.28 21.85 4.06
N MET A 445 3.52 21.86 2.96
CA MET A 445 4.06 21.89 1.60
C MET A 445 4.66 23.28 1.29
N PRO A 446 5.47 23.43 0.22
CA PRO A 446 5.93 24.73 -0.22
C PRO A 446 4.77 25.69 -0.55
N GLU A 447 5.04 26.99 -0.57
CA GLU A 447 4.00 28.00 -0.81
C GLU A 447 3.72 28.17 -2.30
N LEU A 448 2.46 27.95 -2.68
CA LEU A 448 1.95 28.12 -4.05
C LEU A 448 1.86 29.59 -4.43
N ARG A 449 2.04 29.91 -5.72
CA ARG A 449 1.67 31.23 -6.24
C ARG A 449 0.16 31.43 -6.20
N GLU A 450 -0.28 32.68 -6.10
CA GLU A 450 -1.71 33.03 -5.92
C GLU A 450 -2.64 32.45 -7.01
N GLN A 451 -2.13 32.32 -8.24
CA GLN A 451 -2.84 31.85 -9.43
C GLN A 451 -2.97 30.32 -9.50
N MET A 452 -2.27 29.60 -8.63
CA MET A 452 -2.30 28.14 -8.59
C MET A 452 -3.43 27.64 -7.69
N GLU A 453 -4.02 26.53 -8.11
CA GLU A 453 -5.04 25.81 -7.36
C GLU A 453 -4.66 24.34 -7.21
N VAL A 454 -5.03 23.76 -6.07
CA VAL A 454 -4.83 22.34 -5.79
C VAL A 454 -6.09 21.59 -6.18
N ILE A 455 -5.97 20.74 -7.20
CA ILE A 455 -7.09 19.96 -7.75
C ILE A 455 -7.03 18.48 -7.36
N GLU A 456 -5.87 18.00 -6.90
CA GLU A 456 -5.69 16.63 -6.41
C GLU A 456 -4.63 16.66 -5.30
N PHE A 457 -4.93 16.06 -4.14
CA PHE A 457 -3.90 15.75 -3.16
C PHE A 457 -4.22 14.41 -2.48
N GLU A 458 -3.98 13.31 -3.19
CA GLU A 458 -4.40 11.97 -2.79
C GLU A 458 -3.27 11.15 -2.20
N ILE A 459 -3.54 10.41 -1.13
CA ILE A 459 -2.60 9.49 -0.50
C ILE A 459 -2.85 8.10 -1.06
N ARG A 460 -1.78 7.41 -1.44
CA ARG A 460 -1.83 6.02 -1.89
C ARG A 460 -0.97 5.15 -0.96
N PRO A 461 -1.57 4.55 0.09
CA PRO A 461 -0.89 3.57 0.92
C PRO A 461 -1.34 2.15 0.55
N ASP A 462 -0.41 1.20 0.54
CA ASP A 462 -0.73 -0.24 0.56
C ASP A 462 -0.02 -0.82 1.81
N PRO A 463 -0.45 -0.44 3.04
CA PRO A 463 0.33 -0.79 4.22
C PRO A 463 0.22 -2.29 4.46
N PRO A 464 1.33 -3.01 4.68
CA PRO A 464 1.26 -4.41 5.03
C PRO A 464 0.65 -4.55 6.43
N PHE A 465 -0.01 -5.67 6.67
CA PHE A 465 -0.62 -5.94 7.97
C PHE A 465 0.45 -6.15 9.03
N PRO A 466 0.26 -5.62 10.26
CA PRO A 466 1.17 -5.89 11.35
C PRO A 466 1.20 -7.40 11.63
N PRO A 467 2.40 -7.98 11.83
CA PRO A 467 2.51 -9.39 12.19
C PRO A 467 1.76 -9.65 13.51
N LYS A 468 1.11 -10.80 13.58
CA LYS A 468 0.31 -11.18 14.75
C LYS A 468 1.21 -11.31 15.98
N THR A 469 0.76 -10.75 17.11
CA THR A 469 1.34 -11.06 18.42
C THR A 469 0.77 -12.41 18.87
N SER A 470 1.62 -13.29 19.39
CA SER A 470 1.34 -14.71 19.67
C SER A 470 0.34 -14.99 20.81
N SER A 471 -0.53 -14.03 21.16
CA SER A 471 -1.38 -14.06 22.36
C SER A 471 -2.84 -14.51 22.15
N GLY A 472 -3.27 -14.90 20.95
CA GLY A 472 -4.65 -15.35 20.66
C GLY A 472 -4.73 -16.81 20.21
N SER A 473 -5.44 -17.66 20.96
CA SER A 473 -5.47 -19.13 20.76
C SER A 473 -6.45 -19.66 19.70
N HIS A 474 -7.27 -18.83 19.04
CA HIS A 474 -8.16 -19.28 17.95
C HIS A 474 -8.42 -18.16 16.94
N GLU A 475 -7.45 -17.88 16.09
CA GLU A 475 -7.64 -16.84 15.07
C GLU A 475 -7.75 -17.41 13.65
N LEU A 476 -8.81 -16.97 12.96
CA LEU A 476 -9.01 -17.21 11.54
C LEU A 476 -7.92 -16.47 10.77
N THR A 477 -7.33 -17.17 9.79
CA THR A 477 -6.32 -16.58 8.90
C THR A 477 -6.23 -17.39 7.62
N LEU A 478 -6.05 -16.70 6.51
CA LEU A 478 -5.79 -17.31 5.21
C LEU A 478 -4.29 -17.44 4.92
N VAL A 479 -3.43 -16.74 5.68
CA VAL A 479 -1.97 -16.63 5.44
C VAL A 479 -1.17 -17.57 6.36
N LYS A 480 -1.59 -18.84 6.47
CA LYS A 480 -1.16 -19.78 7.54
C LYS A 480 0.34 -20.10 7.60
N ASN A 481 1.11 -19.77 6.56
CA ASN A 481 2.41 -20.37 6.31
C ASN A 481 3.49 -19.40 5.80
N LYS A 482 3.25 -18.09 5.87
CA LYS A 482 4.21 -17.08 5.41
C LYS A 482 5.34 -16.94 6.45
N PRO A 483 6.63 -17.16 6.10
CA PRO A 483 7.74 -17.17 7.07
C PRO A 483 8.17 -15.79 7.56
N PHE A 484 7.85 -14.74 6.82
CA PHE A 484 8.13 -13.34 7.12
C PHE A 484 7.20 -12.44 6.29
N THR A 485 6.89 -11.25 6.78
CA THR A 485 6.08 -10.24 6.09
C THR A 485 6.76 -8.88 6.12
N GLN A 486 6.30 -7.93 5.31
CA GLN A 486 6.85 -6.58 5.30
C GLN A 486 6.60 -5.89 6.66
N ASP A 487 7.58 -5.09 7.10
CA ASP A 487 7.46 -4.30 8.32
C ASP A 487 6.44 -3.17 8.09
N PRO A 488 5.29 -3.14 8.81
CA PRO A 488 4.27 -2.11 8.65
C PRO A 488 4.75 -0.70 9.02
N ASN A 489 5.90 -0.57 9.68
CA ASN A 489 6.46 0.73 10.05
C ASN A 489 7.39 1.29 8.98
N LYS A 490 7.75 0.52 7.96
CA LYS A 490 8.76 0.88 6.96
C LYS A 490 8.18 0.82 5.57
N GLY A 491 8.71 1.64 4.67
CA GLY A 491 8.34 1.63 3.27
C GLY A 491 8.24 3.03 2.69
N ILE A 492 7.55 3.16 1.56
CA ILE A 492 7.30 4.45 0.92
C ILE A 492 5.81 4.74 0.87
N VAL A 493 5.42 5.98 1.17
CA VAL A 493 4.07 6.50 0.98
C VAL A 493 4.11 7.51 -0.16
N ILE A 494 3.13 7.41 -1.05
CA ILE A 494 3.02 8.28 -2.22
C ILE A 494 1.84 9.21 -2.06
N PHE A 495 2.09 10.48 -2.39
CA PHE A 495 1.07 11.50 -2.52
C PHE A 495 1.02 11.97 -3.97
N ASN A 496 -0.14 11.84 -4.61
CA ASN A 496 -0.40 12.46 -5.90
C ASN A 496 -0.82 13.90 -5.66
N LEU A 497 -0.07 14.85 -6.22
CA LEU A 497 -0.36 16.28 -6.13
C LEU A 497 -0.67 16.82 -7.53
N GLY A 498 -1.92 17.16 -7.79
CA GLY A 498 -2.34 17.82 -9.02
C GLY A 498 -2.55 19.30 -8.78
N LEU A 499 -1.85 20.13 -9.55
CA LEU A 499 -2.01 21.59 -9.52
C LEU A 499 -2.57 22.09 -10.85
N GLN A 500 -3.28 23.21 -10.80
CA GLN A 500 -3.90 23.85 -11.95
C GLN A 500 -3.61 25.36 -11.97
N GLU A 501 -3.41 25.90 -13.18
CA GLU A 501 -3.33 27.32 -13.46
C GLU A 501 -4.38 27.70 -14.53
N THR A 502 -5.20 28.70 -14.24
CA THR A 502 -6.30 29.13 -15.13
C THR A 502 -5.99 30.50 -15.71
N PHE A 503 -5.98 30.59 -17.05
CA PHE A 503 -5.74 31.83 -17.81
C PHE A 503 -7.04 32.34 -18.45
N THR A 504 -7.42 33.58 -18.13
CA THR A 504 -8.56 34.25 -18.77
C THR A 504 -8.10 35.07 -19.97
N THR A 505 -8.41 34.62 -21.19
CA THR A 505 -8.03 35.28 -22.47
C THR A 505 -9.11 36.23 -23.00
N GLY A 506 -9.83 36.91 -22.12
CA GLY A 506 -10.86 37.92 -22.45
C GLY A 506 -12.32 37.49 -22.14
N PRO A 507 -13.29 38.42 -22.19
CA PRO A 507 -14.65 38.20 -21.69
C PRO A 507 -15.52 37.21 -22.50
N HIS A 508 -15.05 36.73 -23.66
CA HIS A 508 -15.78 35.82 -24.55
C HIS A 508 -14.93 34.63 -25.04
N VAL A 509 -13.79 34.35 -24.41
CA VAL A 509 -12.90 33.23 -24.78
C VAL A 509 -12.89 32.22 -23.64
N MET A 510 -13.00 30.92 -23.96
CA MET A 510 -12.83 29.83 -23.00
C MET A 510 -11.51 29.97 -22.24
N ASN A 511 -11.54 29.83 -20.92
CA ASN A 511 -10.34 29.85 -20.10
C ASN A 511 -9.37 28.76 -20.58
N THR A 512 -8.10 29.11 -20.75
CA THR A 512 -7.06 28.09 -20.96
C THR A 512 -6.63 27.56 -19.60
N VAL A 513 -6.60 26.25 -19.43
CA VAL A 513 -6.23 25.60 -18.17
C VAL A 513 -4.96 24.80 -18.38
N ARG A 514 -3.97 24.97 -17.51
CA ARG A 514 -2.75 24.16 -17.50
C ARG A 514 -2.69 23.32 -16.23
N HIS A 515 -2.36 22.05 -16.39
CA HIS A 515 -2.26 21.08 -15.30
C HIS A 515 -0.81 20.69 -15.04
N TYR A 516 -0.45 20.54 -13.76
CA TYR A 516 0.88 20.14 -13.31
C TYR A 516 0.75 18.96 -12.33
N PRO A 517 0.97 17.71 -12.79
CA PRO A 517 0.84 16.53 -11.95
C PRO A 517 2.19 16.10 -11.35
N PHE A 518 2.24 15.97 -10.02
CA PHE A 518 3.41 15.53 -9.27
C PHE A 518 3.16 14.27 -8.46
N GLU A 519 4.22 13.50 -8.24
CA GLU A 519 4.28 12.40 -7.28
C GLU A 519 5.29 12.76 -6.19
N LEU A 520 4.83 12.75 -4.94
CA LEU A 520 5.64 12.98 -3.74
C LEU A 520 5.82 11.68 -2.98
N PHE A 521 7.06 11.27 -2.79
CA PHE A 521 7.47 10.06 -2.09
C PHE A 521 8.01 10.43 -0.71
N VAL A 522 7.44 9.84 0.34
CA VAL A 522 7.84 10.07 1.74
C VAL A 522 8.07 8.73 2.42
N PRO A 523 9.22 8.53 3.12
CA PRO A 523 9.45 7.32 3.89
C PRO A 523 8.39 7.14 4.96
N ARG A 524 7.79 5.96 5.00
CA ARG A 524 6.71 5.63 5.93
C ARG A 524 7.18 5.71 7.36
N GLU A 525 8.40 5.28 7.64
CA GLU A 525 9.02 5.31 8.96
C GLU A 525 9.14 6.72 9.51
N THR A 526 9.33 7.73 8.67
CA THR A 526 9.33 9.14 9.08
C THR A 526 7.95 9.55 9.58
N LEU A 527 6.89 9.21 8.83
CA LEU A 527 5.51 9.53 9.20
C LEU A 527 5.08 8.77 10.48
N VAL A 528 5.45 7.49 10.58
CA VAL A 528 5.21 6.67 11.78
C VAL A 528 5.92 7.24 13.00
N GLN A 529 7.19 7.64 12.86
CA GLN A 529 7.96 8.27 13.94
C GLN A 529 7.31 9.57 14.41
N LEU A 530 6.87 10.43 13.49
CA LEU A 530 6.16 11.67 13.83
C LEU A 530 4.85 11.39 14.59
N GLY A 531 4.13 10.32 14.21
CA GLY A 531 2.95 9.84 14.93
C GLY A 531 3.29 9.35 16.34
N GLN A 532 4.32 8.51 16.50
CA GLN A 532 4.76 7.99 17.79
C GLN A 532 5.24 9.11 18.73
N ASP A 533 6.04 10.05 18.22
CA ASP A 533 6.49 11.21 18.99
C ASP A 533 5.30 12.09 19.42
N GLY A 534 4.29 12.22 18.55
CA GLY A 534 3.03 12.89 18.85
C GLY A 534 2.23 12.22 19.96
N GLU A 535 2.06 10.90 19.89
CA GLU A 535 1.39 10.14 20.95
C GLU A 535 2.16 10.19 22.27
N ASN A 536 3.49 10.19 22.24
CA ASN A 536 4.32 10.37 23.44
C ASN A 536 4.06 11.73 24.10
N ARG A 537 3.96 12.80 23.30
CA ARG A 537 3.54 14.13 23.78
C ARG A 537 2.12 14.09 24.34
N LEU A 538 1.18 13.46 23.64
CA LEU A 538 -0.20 13.32 24.09
C LEU A 538 -0.31 12.60 25.44
N ARG A 539 0.35 11.45 25.61
CA ARG A 539 0.37 10.70 26.88
C ARG A 539 0.95 11.52 28.03
N SER A 540 1.97 12.34 27.75
CA SER A 540 2.56 13.23 28.75
C SER A 540 1.54 14.25 29.27
N THR A 541 0.66 14.77 28.42
CA THR A 541 -0.40 15.71 28.85
C THR A 541 -1.39 15.10 29.84
N TRP A 542 -1.60 13.78 29.81
CA TRP A 542 -2.48 13.08 30.75
C TRP A 542 -1.87 12.91 32.14
N GLN A 543 -0.53 12.94 32.24
CA GLN A 543 0.20 12.81 33.50
C GLN A 543 0.41 14.16 34.20
N GLY A 544 0.15 15.27 33.50
CA GLY A 544 0.26 16.63 34.00
C GLY A 544 0.73 17.57 32.90
N ASP A 545 -0.06 18.60 32.60
CA ASP A 545 0.29 19.58 31.56
C ASP A 545 1.06 20.77 32.14
N THR A 546 2.34 20.88 31.79
CA THR A 546 3.19 22.01 32.17
C THR A 546 2.97 23.26 31.31
N SER A 547 2.34 23.12 30.14
CA SER A 547 2.17 24.20 29.15
C SER A 547 0.88 25.01 29.32
N GLY A 548 -0.11 24.48 30.03
CA GLY A 548 -1.45 25.08 30.18
C GLY A 548 -2.33 24.98 28.93
N LEU A 549 -1.86 24.36 27.84
CA LEU A 549 -2.57 24.21 26.56
C LEU A 549 -3.25 22.84 26.40
N GLY A 550 -3.01 21.91 27.33
CA GLY A 550 -3.54 20.55 27.33
C GLY A 550 -3.28 19.82 26.02
N VAL A 551 -4.33 19.18 25.50
CA VAL A 551 -4.30 18.47 24.21
C VAL A 551 -3.94 19.41 23.04
N ARG A 552 -4.23 20.72 23.13
CA ARG A 552 -3.87 21.68 22.07
C ARG A 552 -2.36 21.91 21.98
N GLY A 553 -1.60 21.65 23.05
CA GLY A 553 -0.14 21.76 23.07
C GLY A 553 0.62 20.60 22.41
N VAL A 554 -0.09 19.55 21.97
CA VAL A 554 0.52 18.33 21.41
C VAL A 554 1.02 18.53 19.97
N GLN A 555 0.32 19.36 19.20
CA GLN A 555 0.57 19.59 17.78
C GLN A 555 1.97 20.18 17.54
N ARG A 556 2.62 19.72 16.45
CA ARG A 556 3.86 20.30 15.91
C ARG A 556 3.72 20.56 14.41
N ASN A 557 4.14 21.73 13.96
CA ASN A 557 4.15 22.06 12.54
C ASN A 557 5.59 21.96 12.03
N TYR A 558 5.76 21.39 10.84
CA TYR A 558 7.04 21.20 10.18
C TYR A 558 7.01 21.88 8.82
N LYS A 559 7.96 22.79 8.57
CA LYS A 559 8.13 23.45 7.27
C LYS A 559 8.79 22.52 6.27
N TRP A 560 8.61 22.76 4.97
CA TRP A 560 9.24 21.99 3.90
C TRP A 560 10.76 21.78 4.08
N THR A 561 11.47 22.81 4.55
CA THR A 561 12.92 22.75 4.82
C THR A 561 13.31 21.76 5.94
N GLU A 562 12.38 21.44 6.85
CA GLU A 562 12.61 20.57 8.00
C GLU A 562 12.33 19.10 7.67
N TRP A 563 11.32 18.82 6.83
CA TRP A 563 10.87 17.45 6.55
C TRP A 563 10.98 17.04 5.07
N GLY A 564 10.74 17.96 4.13
CA GLY A 564 10.56 17.66 2.71
C GLY A 564 11.85 17.70 1.90
N GLU A 565 12.69 18.72 2.09
CA GLU A 565 13.89 18.93 1.25
C GLU A 565 14.82 17.72 1.18
N LYS A 566 15.08 17.09 2.33
CA LYS A 566 15.94 15.89 2.43
C LYS A 566 15.17 14.61 2.70
N GLY A 567 13.99 14.72 3.32
CA GLY A 567 13.20 13.58 3.76
C GLY A 567 12.14 13.12 2.76
N ALA A 568 11.98 13.81 1.63
CA ALA A 568 11.04 13.44 0.57
C ALA A 568 11.67 13.56 -0.83
N ARG A 569 10.99 12.98 -1.82
CA ARG A 569 11.28 13.15 -3.24
C ARG A 569 10.01 13.59 -3.95
N MET A 570 10.04 14.73 -4.63
CA MET A 570 8.97 15.19 -5.50
C MET A 570 9.47 15.18 -6.94
N ILE A 571 8.69 14.56 -7.83
CA ILE A 571 8.98 14.46 -9.26
C ILE A 571 7.68 14.63 -10.06
N ASP A 572 7.80 14.87 -11.36
CA ASP A 572 6.65 14.80 -12.26
C ASP A 572 6.04 13.39 -12.26
N LYS A 573 4.71 13.34 -12.40
CA LYS A 573 3.97 12.08 -12.36
C LYS A 573 4.43 11.14 -13.47
N VAL A 574 4.96 9.98 -13.09
CA VAL A 574 5.55 9.02 -14.04
C VAL A 574 4.50 8.42 -14.97
N MET A 575 3.30 8.15 -14.45
CA MET A 575 2.16 7.64 -15.21
C MET A 575 1.00 8.64 -15.20
N SER A 576 0.74 9.27 -16.35
CA SER A 576 -0.33 10.26 -16.49
C SER A 576 -1.73 9.69 -16.23
N LYS A 577 -1.98 8.42 -16.58
CA LYS A 577 -3.24 7.72 -16.32
C LYS A 577 -3.00 6.40 -15.59
N ARG A 578 -3.75 6.18 -14.50
CA ARG A 578 -3.62 5.00 -13.64
C ARG A 578 -4.99 4.51 -13.17
N SER A 579 -5.54 3.50 -13.84
CA SER A 579 -6.74 2.79 -13.38
C SER A 579 -6.42 1.78 -12.26
N TRP A 580 -5.16 1.35 -12.17
CA TRP A 580 -4.67 0.34 -11.22
C TRP A 580 -3.70 0.95 -10.21
N VAL A 581 -4.06 0.96 -8.93
CA VAL A 581 -3.58 1.91 -7.92
C VAL A 581 -2.59 1.29 -6.94
N CYS A 582 -2.66 -0.03 -6.72
CA CYS A 582 -1.79 -0.80 -5.82
C CYS A 582 -0.34 -0.83 -6.35
N SER A 583 0.35 0.30 -6.22
CA SER A 583 1.62 0.60 -6.89
C SER A 583 2.80 0.65 -5.92
N CYS A 584 2.56 0.41 -4.63
CA CYS A 584 3.58 0.41 -3.60
C CYS A 584 3.64 -0.92 -2.85
N SER A 585 4.84 -1.35 -2.48
CA SER A 585 5.04 -2.46 -1.55
C SER A 585 6.37 -2.32 -0.83
N GLY A 586 6.34 -2.14 0.49
CA GLY A 586 7.54 -1.79 1.27
C GLY A 586 8.15 -0.49 0.73
N TYR A 587 9.45 -0.48 0.44
CA TYR A 587 10.15 0.68 -0.14
C TYR A 587 10.01 0.80 -1.67
N ARG A 588 9.24 -0.08 -2.30
CA ARG A 588 9.21 -0.21 -3.76
C ARG A 588 7.98 0.43 -4.34
N TYR A 589 8.18 1.17 -5.42
CA TYR A 589 7.16 1.76 -6.24
C TYR A 589 7.26 1.24 -7.68
N ILE A 590 6.15 0.82 -8.26
CA ILE A 590 6.10 0.27 -9.63
C ILE A 590 5.34 1.21 -10.58
N SER A 591 5.86 1.32 -11.80
CA SER A 591 5.19 1.99 -12.91
C SER A 591 5.48 1.31 -14.24
N VAL A 592 4.74 1.67 -15.28
CA VAL A 592 5.00 1.26 -16.66
C VAL A 592 5.27 2.49 -17.52
N MET A 593 6.20 2.35 -18.45
CA MET A 593 6.58 3.41 -19.38
C MET A 593 6.46 2.91 -20.82
N PRO A 594 5.98 3.72 -21.78
CA PRO A 594 5.95 3.32 -23.18
C PRO A 594 7.32 2.85 -23.67
N HIS A 595 7.36 1.80 -24.49
CA HIS A 595 8.59 1.16 -24.94
C HIS A 595 9.50 2.10 -25.75
N GLN A 596 8.90 3.09 -26.41
CA GLN A 596 9.59 4.15 -27.16
C GLN A 596 10.25 5.17 -26.24
N LYS A 597 9.79 5.29 -24.99
CA LYS A 597 10.39 6.18 -24.03
C LYS A 597 11.62 5.50 -23.41
N SER A 598 12.79 6.09 -23.63
CA SER A 598 13.98 5.84 -22.83
C SER A 598 13.69 6.20 -21.37
N PRO A 599 14.00 5.31 -20.41
CA PRO A 599 13.87 5.61 -18.98
C PRO A 599 14.85 6.70 -18.50
N PHE A 600 15.82 7.09 -19.35
CA PHE A 600 16.92 7.96 -18.97
C PHE A 600 16.92 9.32 -19.70
N CYS A 601 15.94 9.55 -20.60
CA CYS A 601 15.70 10.87 -21.19
C CYS A 601 14.64 11.63 -20.39
N GLU A 602 14.81 12.94 -20.28
CA GLU A 602 13.67 13.81 -20.00
C GLU A 602 12.78 13.93 -21.23
N TYR A 603 11.48 13.85 -21.00
CA TYR A 603 10.49 14.24 -21.98
C TYR A 603 10.14 15.69 -21.66
N LEU A 604 10.52 16.62 -22.53
CA LEU A 604 9.89 17.92 -22.54
C LEU A 604 8.42 17.66 -22.87
N ASP A 605 7.54 17.81 -21.89
CA ASP A 605 6.10 17.78 -22.11
C ASP A 605 5.71 19.02 -22.94
N HIS A 606 5.95 18.93 -24.25
CA HIS A 606 5.31 19.73 -25.27
C HIS A 606 4.12 18.99 -25.90
N GLU A 607 3.71 17.84 -25.35
CA GLU A 607 2.35 17.40 -25.58
C GLU A 607 1.45 18.39 -24.87
N GLU A 608 1.00 19.41 -25.61
CA GLU A 608 -0.17 20.20 -25.26
C GLU A 608 -1.20 19.22 -24.71
N PHE A 609 -1.47 19.34 -23.40
CA PHE A 609 -2.61 18.70 -22.76
C PHE A 609 -3.81 19.18 -23.58
N ASN A 610 -4.21 18.37 -24.57
CA ASN A 610 -5.16 18.82 -25.58
C ASN A 610 -6.49 18.99 -24.86
N LEU A 611 -6.81 20.24 -24.51
CA LEU A 611 -8.07 20.67 -23.87
C LEU A 611 -9.30 20.29 -24.70
N ASN A 612 -9.13 19.87 -25.95
CA ASN A 612 -10.21 19.36 -26.81
C ASN A 612 -10.51 17.87 -26.62
N ARG A 613 -9.79 17.14 -25.76
CA ARG A 613 -10.37 15.92 -25.18
C ARG A 613 -11.30 16.32 -24.04
N THR A 614 -12.48 16.80 -24.41
CA THR A 614 -13.72 16.41 -23.74
C THR A 614 -13.91 14.90 -23.88
N THR A 615 -12.92 14.10 -23.48
CA THR A 615 -13.14 12.68 -23.27
C THR A 615 -13.83 12.58 -21.94
N ILE A 616 -15.16 12.59 -22.01
CA ILE A 616 -15.98 11.56 -21.36
C ILE A 616 -15.09 10.33 -21.13
N ASP A 617 -15.17 9.71 -19.95
CA ASP A 617 -14.55 8.45 -19.52
C ASP A 617 -14.87 7.23 -20.44
N THR A 618 -15.17 7.48 -21.71
CA THR A 618 -15.37 6.52 -22.78
C THR A 618 -14.09 5.74 -23.10
N TYR A 619 -14.07 4.52 -22.57
CA TYR A 619 -13.34 3.33 -23.00
C TYR A 619 -11.85 3.25 -22.63
N PRO A 620 -11.38 2.06 -22.21
CA PRO A 620 -10.12 1.89 -21.50
C PRO A 620 -8.93 2.35 -22.34
N TYR A 621 -7.91 2.87 -21.65
CA TYR A 621 -6.63 3.25 -22.24
C TYR A 621 -6.12 2.11 -23.15
N SER A 622 -5.91 2.42 -24.42
CA SER A 622 -5.38 1.47 -25.40
C SER A 622 -4.05 0.92 -24.89
N PRO A 623 -3.92 -0.39 -24.64
CA PRO A 623 -2.67 -0.99 -24.20
C PRO A 623 -1.53 -0.65 -25.15
N GLU A 624 -0.39 -0.26 -24.59
CA GLU A 624 0.81 0.09 -25.35
C GLU A 624 1.96 -0.83 -24.97
N LYS A 625 2.88 -1.04 -25.93
CA LYS A 625 4.12 -1.75 -25.62
C LYS A 625 4.87 -0.95 -24.57
N SER A 626 5.25 -1.59 -23.48
CA SER A 626 5.82 -0.87 -22.34
C SER A 626 7.04 -1.58 -21.74
N HIS A 627 7.80 -0.82 -20.96
CA HIS A 627 8.80 -1.27 -20.01
C HIS A 627 8.24 -1.23 -18.60
N ILE A 628 8.82 -2.01 -17.69
CA ILE A 628 8.50 -1.95 -16.26
C ILE A 628 9.59 -1.11 -15.58
N MET A 629 9.16 -0.17 -14.74
CA MET A 629 10.04 0.69 -13.95
C MET A 629 9.75 0.48 -12.47
N LEU A 630 10.79 0.16 -11.70
CA LEU A 630 10.76 0.04 -10.26
C LEU A 630 11.63 1.15 -9.64
N MET A 631 11.07 1.94 -8.73
CA MET A 631 11.82 2.83 -7.86
C MET A 631 11.91 2.19 -6.46
N ASP A 632 13.12 1.87 -6.02
CA ASP A 632 13.38 1.26 -4.71
C ASP A 632 14.04 2.29 -3.79
N PHE A 633 13.31 2.69 -2.75
CA PHE A 633 13.72 3.67 -1.76
C PHE A 633 14.44 3.04 -0.55
N SER A 634 14.81 1.75 -0.61
CA SER A 634 15.49 1.08 0.50
C SER A 634 16.87 1.70 0.73
N PRO A 635 17.14 2.27 1.93
CA PRO A 635 18.45 2.86 2.22
C PRO A 635 19.58 1.82 2.13
N PHE A 636 19.28 0.56 2.41
CA PHE A 636 20.27 -0.52 2.32
C PHE A 636 20.54 -0.95 0.88
N ALA A 637 19.52 -0.99 0.01
CA ALA A 637 19.72 -1.32 -1.40
C ALA A 637 20.56 -0.23 -2.10
N ILE A 638 20.28 1.04 -1.77
CA ILE A 638 21.02 2.21 -2.25
C ILE A 638 22.48 2.13 -1.83
N GLU A 639 22.76 2.00 -0.52
CA GLU A 639 24.14 1.90 -0.01
C GLU A 639 24.88 0.67 -0.56
N LYS A 640 24.18 -0.45 -0.73
CA LYS A 640 24.73 -1.66 -1.33
C LYS A 640 25.19 -1.40 -2.77
N GLU A 641 24.39 -0.75 -3.61
CA GLU A 641 24.78 -0.44 -4.98
C GLU A 641 25.93 0.59 -5.04
N LEU A 642 25.86 1.66 -4.24
CA LEU A 642 26.93 2.66 -4.14
C LEU A 642 28.27 2.04 -3.68
N SER A 643 28.23 1.00 -2.85
CA SER A 643 29.43 0.30 -2.37
C SER A 643 30.09 -0.61 -3.41
N ARG A 644 29.39 -1.00 -4.47
CA ARG A 644 29.89 -2.01 -5.44
C ARG A 644 31.07 -1.48 -6.29
N GLY A 645 31.25 -0.16 -6.43
CA GLY A 645 32.48 0.45 -6.95
C GLY A 645 32.93 0.02 -8.35
N ASP A 646 32.11 -0.70 -9.12
CA ASP A 646 32.47 -1.14 -10.46
C ASP A 646 32.57 0.09 -11.38
N PRO A 647 33.70 0.26 -12.10
CA PRO A 647 33.82 1.30 -13.11
C PRO A 647 32.82 0.97 -14.21
N TYR A 648 31.83 1.84 -14.29
CA TYR A 648 30.78 1.72 -15.26
C TYR A 648 31.32 1.78 -16.69
N PRO A 649 30.77 0.99 -17.63
CA PRO A 649 31.15 1.10 -19.03
C PRO A 649 30.79 2.50 -19.52
N GLU A 650 31.76 3.19 -20.13
CA GLU A 650 31.49 4.36 -20.96
C GLU A 650 30.49 3.92 -22.05
N SER A 651 29.23 4.35 -21.96
CA SER A 651 28.26 4.06 -23.01
C SER A 651 28.42 5.10 -24.12
N ASP A 652 29.03 4.70 -25.23
CA ASP A 652 29.14 5.51 -26.46
C ASP A 652 27.78 5.70 -27.17
N ASP A 653 26.74 4.97 -26.76
CA ASP A 653 25.41 5.01 -27.37
C ASP A 653 24.39 5.59 -26.39
N ILE A 654 24.17 6.91 -26.42
CA ILE A 654 22.89 7.63 -26.22
C ILE A 654 23.18 9.13 -26.40
N ASP A 655 22.55 9.76 -27.39
CA ASP A 655 22.44 11.23 -27.45
C ASP A 655 21.62 11.71 -26.24
N VAL A 656 22.28 12.43 -25.34
CA VAL A 656 21.72 12.90 -24.06
C VAL A 656 20.91 14.19 -24.28
N LEU A 657 19.58 14.10 -24.32
CA LEU A 657 18.70 15.24 -24.01
C LEU A 657 18.46 15.24 -22.49
N GLY A 658 19.17 16.16 -21.85
CA GLY A 658 19.45 16.18 -20.43
C GLY A 658 18.26 16.40 -19.52
N ARG A 659 18.51 16.10 -18.24
CA ARG A 659 17.67 16.56 -17.14
C ARG A 659 17.78 18.08 -17.07
N GLN A 660 16.73 18.87 -17.33
CA GLN A 660 16.72 20.31 -17.12
C GLN A 660 16.64 20.58 -15.61
N THR A 661 17.67 20.15 -14.88
CA THR A 661 18.10 20.85 -13.70
C THR A 661 18.50 22.24 -14.18
N SER A 662 17.68 23.25 -13.91
CA SER A 662 18.11 24.62 -14.10
C SER A 662 19.38 24.79 -13.25
N LEU A 663 20.51 24.93 -13.94
CA LEU A 663 21.88 25.15 -13.45
C LEU A 663 22.75 23.89 -13.33
N THR A 664 23.69 23.81 -14.27
CA THR A 664 24.98 23.07 -14.28
C THR A 664 24.99 21.68 -14.92
N GLY A 665 26.04 21.44 -15.72
CA GLY A 665 26.34 20.29 -16.60
C GLY A 665 25.65 18.95 -16.32
N THR A 666 25.21 18.31 -17.40
CA THR A 666 24.61 16.96 -17.45
C THR A 666 25.57 15.89 -16.95
N PHE A 667 25.51 15.57 -15.66
CA PHE A 667 26.04 14.33 -15.12
C PHE A 667 24.97 13.24 -15.27
N VAL A 668 25.25 12.23 -16.09
CA VAL A 668 24.44 11.01 -16.14
C VAL A 668 25.10 10.03 -15.17
N PRO A 669 24.47 9.72 -14.02
CA PRO A 669 24.99 8.69 -13.14
C PRO A 669 25.05 7.40 -13.93
N PRO A 670 26.17 6.70 -13.87
CA PRO A 670 26.35 5.56 -14.73
C PRO A 670 25.53 4.33 -14.24
N PHE A 671 25.36 3.31 -15.10
CA PHE A 671 24.39 2.22 -14.90
C PHE A 671 25.00 0.83 -14.65
N THR A 672 24.42 0.09 -13.70
CA THR A 672 24.59 -1.36 -13.65
C THR A 672 23.66 -1.99 -14.69
N GLU A 673 24.13 -2.90 -15.53
CA GLU A 673 23.28 -3.57 -16.52
C GLU A 673 23.44 -5.08 -16.54
N GLY A 674 22.39 -5.75 -16.99
CA GLY A 674 22.37 -7.18 -17.24
C GLY A 674 21.40 -7.52 -18.35
N LYS A 675 21.09 -8.81 -18.51
CA LYS A 675 20.22 -9.27 -19.59
C LYS A 675 18.79 -8.75 -19.42
N GLY A 676 18.42 -7.75 -20.22
CA GLY A 676 17.08 -7.16 -20.26
C GLY A 676 16.73 -6.25 -19.07
N TRP A 677 17.72 -5.84 -18.27
CA TRP A 677 17.51 -4.92 -17.14
C TRP A 677 18.70 -3.97 -16.94
N LYS A 678 18.43 -2.81 -16.34
CA LYS A 678 19.40 -1.76 -16.01
C LYS A 678 19.03 -1.15 -14.66
N SER A 679 20.01 -0.73 -13.87
CA SER A 679 19.77 0.05 -12.65
C SER A 679 20.75 1.20 -12.46
N ARG A 680 20.30 2.21 -11.74
CA ARG A 680 21.15 3.29 -11.23
C ARG A 680 20.62 3.78 -9.89
N VAL A 681 21.50 4.42 -9.12
CA VAL A 681 21.12 5.19 -7.93
C VAL A 681 20.99 6.66 -8.31
N VAL A 682 19.89 7.27 -7.90
CA VAL A 682 19.65 8.71 -8.05
C VAL A 682 19.81 9.36 -6.67
N THR A 683 20.81 10.23 -6.54
CA THR A 683 21.09 10.96 -5.29
C THR A 683 20.95 12.46 -5.45
N GLU A 684 20.97 12.93 -6.69
CA GLU A 684 20.88 14.33 -7.07
C GLU A 684 19.51 14.88 -6.65
N PRO A 685 19.44 16.14 -6.19
CA PRO A 685 18.18 16.78 -5.85
C PRO A 685 17.33 17.00 -7.11
N THR A 686 16.01 16.85 -6.97
CA THR A 686 15.05 17.38 -7.93
C THR A 686 14.82 18.85 -7.59
N CYS A 687 14.98 19.74 -8.57
CA CYS A 687 14.70 21.17 -8.44
C CYS A 687 13.55 21.52 -9.39
N ILE A 688 12.38 21.83 -8.85
CA ILE A 688 11.22 22.27 -9.64
C ILE A 688 11.28 23.79 -9.76
N SER A 689 11.35 24.27 -10.99
CA SER A 689 11.67 25.65 -11.36
C SER A 689 10.59 26.66 -10.93
N PRO A 690 10.93 27.96 -10.85
CA PRO A 690 10.02 28.97 -10.35
C PRO A 690 8.95 29.29 -11.40
N GLY A 691 7.71 28.85 -11.14
CA GLY A 691 6.57 28.99 -12.04
C GLY A 691 5.26 28.68 -11.33
N ILE A 692 5.29 27.61 -10.54
CA ILE A 692 4.18 27.06 -9.76
C ILE A 692 4.28 27.51 -8.30
N TRP A 693 5.48 27.44 -7.74
CA TRP A 693 5.78 27.81 -6.36
C TRP A 693 6.35 29.24 -6.28
N THR A 694 6.27 29.82 -5.09
CA THR A 694 6.86 31.14 -4.77
C THR A 694 8.38 31.11 -4.87
N GLU A 695 9.00 30.03 -4.43
CA GLU A 695 10.44 29.75 -4.47
C GLU A 695 10.72 28.39 -5.13
N ASP A 696 11.96 28.15 -5.52
CA ASP A 696 12.40 26.86 -6.07
C ASP A 696 12.16 25.74 -5.05
N VAL A 697 11.44 24.69 -5.45
CA VAL A 697 11.22 23.54 -4.58
C VAL A 697 12.28 22.49 -4.84
N LYS A 698 13.03 22.18 -3.78
CA LYS A 698 14.07 21.14 -3.79
C LYS A 698 13.63 19.93 -2.98
N SER A 699 13.92 18.73 -3.49
CA SER A 699 13.71 17.46 -2.78
C SER A 699 14.82 16.47 -3.14
N SER A 700 15.30 15.66 -2.19
CA SER A 700 16.53 14.87 -2.38
C SER A 700 16.53 13.48 -1.76
N LEU A 701 15.38 12.88 -1.41
CA LEU A 701 15.34 11.50 -0.92
C LEU A 701 15.90 10.55 -2.00
N PRO A 702 17.01 9.83 -1.74
CA PRO A 702 17.64 8.98 -2.75
C PRO A 702 16.81 7.74 -3.03
N TYR A 703 16.98 7.20 -4.24
CA TYR A 703 16.31 5.96 -4.64
C TYR A 703 17.11 5.26 -5.73
N ARG A 704 16.84 3.97 -5.89
CA ARG A 704 17.39 3.13 -6.94
C ARG A 704 16.34 2.91 -8.00
N GLU A 705 16.66 3.26 -9.24
CA GLU A 705 15.82 2.95 -10.40
C GLU A 705 16.23 1.59 -10.95
N VAL A 706 15.26 0.70 -11.17
CA VAL A 706 15.44 -0.57 -11.87
C VAL A 706 14.49 -0.61 -13.03
N TRP A 707 15.06 -0.65 -14.23
CA TRP A 707 14.35 -0.79 -15.48
C TRP A 707 14.41 -2.24 -15.94
N ARG A 708 13.26 -2.75 -16.42
CA ARG A 708 13.14 -4.08 -17.03
C ARG A 708 12.44 -3.99 -18.38
N GLU A 709 13.08 -4.56 -19.39
CA GLU A 709 12.47 -4.74 -20.70
C GLU A 709 11.31 -5.74 -20.60
N TYR A 710 10.10 -5.25 -20.83
CA TYR A 710 8.89 -6.09 -20.88
C TYR A 710 8.44 -6.32 -22.32
N GLY A 711 8.33 -5.25 -23.13
CA GLY A 711 8.03 -5.30 -24.57
C GLY A 711 6.60 -5.75 -24.92
N GLY A 712 5.83 -6.23 -23.94
CA GLY A 712 4.43 -6.58 -24.07
C GLY A 712 3.51 -5.37 -23.94
N LEU A 713 2.25 -5.57 -24.32
CA LEU A 713 1.20 -4.56 -24.15
C LEU A 713 0.83 -4.42 -22.67
N SER A 714 0.64 -3.18 -22.22
CA SER A 714 0.11 -2.88 -20.91
C SER A 714 -0.60 -1.53 -20.87
N ASN A 715 -1.55 -1.43 -19.96
CA ASN A 715 -2.22 -0.18 -19.58
C ASN A 715 -2.38 -0.06 -18.05
N GLY A 716 -1.80 -0.98 -17.29
CA GLY A 716 -1.85 -1.00 -15.85
C GLY A 716 -0.74 -1.85 -15.25
N VAL A 717 -0.38 -1.55 -14.00
CA VAL A 717 0.55 -2.34 -13.21
C VAL A 717 0.16 -2.29 -11.73
N MET A 718 0.34 -3.40 -11.03
CA MET A 718 0.23 -3.48 -9.58
C MET A 718 1.44 -4.23 -9.00
N ILE A 719 1.69 -4.08 -7.71
CA ILE A 719 2.77 -4.75 -6.97
C ILE A 719 2.26 -5.22 -5.61
N ASP A 720 2.77 -6.36 -5.14
CA ASP A 720 2.72 -6.75 -3.74
C ASP A 720 4.12 -7.24 -3.28
N ASP A 721 4.22 -7.80 -2.07
CA ASP A 721 5.51 -8.20 -1.50
C ASP A 721 6.21 -9.36 -2.23
N GLN A 722 5.53 -10.03 -3.16
CA GLN A 722 6.00 -11.21 -3.91
C GLN A 722 5.69 -11.15 -5.41
N ARG A 723 5.04 -10.10 -5.91
CA ARG A 723 4.49 -10.08 -7.27
C ARG A 723 4.58 -8.71 -7.91
N VAL A 724 4.83 -8.71 -9.22
CA VAL A 724 4.50 -7.58 -10.11
C VAL A 724 3.46 -8.07 -11.10
N ILE A 725 2.35 -7.33 -11.24
CA ILE A 725 1.19 -7.72 -12.02
C ILE A 725 1.00 -6.68 -13.12
N VAL A 726 1.30 -7.05 -14.36
CA VAL A 726 1.10 -6.17 -15.52
C VAL A 726 -0.26 -6.49 -16.16
N ILE A 727 -1.09 -5.47 -16.33
CA ILE A 727 -2.45 -5.59 -16.87
C ILE A 727 -2.47 -5.13 -18.32
N ASN A 728 -3.13 -5.93 -19.16
CA ASN A 728 -3.49 -5.63 -20.54
C ASN A 728 -5.01 -5.77 -20.72
N THR A 729 -5.74 -4.65 -20.74
CA THR A 729 -7.19 -4.64 -21.00
C THR A 729 -7.47 -4.75 -22.50
N ASN A 730 -8.08 -5.86 -22.91
CA ASN A 730 -8.54 -6.09 -24.27
C ASN A 730 -10.04 -5.83 -24.39
N THR A 731 -10.44 -4.93 -25.29
CA THR A 731 -11.84 -4.68 -25.64
C THR A 731 -12.16 -5.24 -27.01
N ARG A 732 -13.10 -6.18 -27.09
CA ARG A 732 -13.66 -6.67 -28.37
C ARG A 732 -15.08 -6.17 -28.55
N ARG A 733 -15.31 -5.42 -29.62
CA ARG A 733 -16.65 -4.97 -30.02
C ARG A 733 -17.25 -5.97 -31.01
N ASN A 734 -18.40 -6.54 -30.68
CA ASN A 734 -19.18 -7.44 -31.53
C ASN A 734 -20.57 -6.82 -31.75
N GLY A 735 -20.71 -5.97 -32.77
CA GLY A 735 -21.92 -5.17 -32.97
C GLY A 735 -22.11 -4.14 -31.84
N ASP A 736 -23.26 -4.20 -31.18
CA ASP A 736 -23.62 -3.31 -30.06
C ASP A 736 -23.00 -3.73 -28.72
N TRP A 737 -22.42 -4.92 -28.63
CA TRP A 737 -21.84 -5.45 -27.39
C TRP A 737 -20.33 -5.26 -27.33
N SER A 738 -19.82 -4.74 -26.21
CA SER A 738 -18.39 -4.72 -25.91
C SER A 738 -18.07 -5.78 -24.85
N THR A 739 -17.17 -6.71 -25.18
CA THR A 739 -16.61 -7.65 -24.19
C THR A 739 -15.26 -7.13 -23.75
N ILE A 740 -15.11 -6.88 -22.44
CA ILE A 740 -13.84 -6.46 -21.84
C ILE A 740 -13.21 -7.67 -21.15
N MET A 741 -11.92 -7.88 -21.41
CA MET A 741 -11.12 -8.93 -20.81
C MET A 741 -9.78 -8.37 -20.38
N GLN A 742 -9.41 -8.60 -19.14
CA GLN A 742 -8.11 -8.24 -18.59
C GLN A 742 -7.19 -9.45 -18.67
N GLU A 743 -6.09 -9.33 -19.40
CA GLU A 743 -5.00 -10.29 -19.37
C GLU A 743 -3.96 -9.81 -18.35
N MET A 744 -3.72 -10.60 -17.32
CA MET A 744 -2.84 -10.27 -16.21
C MET A 744 -1.59 -11.14 -16.24
N THR A 745 -0.44 -10.49 -16.40
CA THR A 745 0.87 -11.13 -16.37
C THR A 745 1.49 -10.94 -15.00
N VAL A 746 1.63 -12.03 -14.24
CA VAL A 746 2.23 -12.04 -12.89
C VAL A 746 3.67 -12.50 -12.97
N PHE A 747 4.57 -11.63 -12.53
CA PHE A 747 5.97 -11.91 -12.27
C PHE A 747 6.11 -12.34 -10.81
N CYS A 748 6.45 -13.61 -10.58
CA CYS A 748 6.61 -14.20 -9.24
C CYS A 748 8.02 -13.89 -8.70
N MET A 749 8.11 -12.96 -7.75
CA MET A 749 9.36 -12.38 -7.22
C MET A 749 9.94 -13.13 -6.02
#